data_AF-A0A5Q4DC88-F1
#
_entry.id   AF-A0A5Q4DC88-F1
#
_cell.length_a   1.000
_cell.length_b   1.000
_cell.length_c   1.000
_cell.angle_alpha   90.00
_cell.angle_beta   90.00
_cell.angle_gamma   90.00
#
_symmetry.space_group_name_H-M   'P 1'
#
loop_
_entity.id
_entity.type
_entity.pdbx_description
1 polymer ?
#
loop_
_entity_poly.entity_id
_entity_poly.type
_entity_poly.pdbx_seq_one_letter_code
_entity_poly.pdbx_strand_id
1 'polypeptide(L)'
;MAGNGGRPGRCHGGAGDPEMGSDHSRGMGAGILRDHAPHAPRDARHQGILACRDRDRTRLPRGGGDPLAVWPPPGEAGATRRGCLAHGPCGSPRTPPRHGGGRAMTSVRSPGAIEATERLRAALAAEARTLHERLGIPEPAPGGKMLRPLMARAAAGLHDPGVEVLRGALAIQMVHEASLLHDDILDDCALRRGEASLAARAGLPAALVEGDHLLTSAYRVAASTGSLPFVECFSRAVERTVAGEKAQARAAGRWLTEAEYREIIAGKSGELFGCAASLAAHLRNDPEAAARDRALGARTGEIYQMVDDFLDLCPSARLGKPPLLDLKQRKWTWPLAETGALAFPDPSGFDDFVVSLFRPERGSAPSPMSRARDRLAARVNALIRDWNTAHPDDELVPGFLASWLESVNATLEREEAAAQGFPQGPAGRTGPGGAVAEAPSDEAAAAVHREAAALGGPGGWQASFATHARTFRFAARLFPAEQERLVAGVYAFCRFTDDLVDHAPDPDPRVLEARLRAWTGLVRRAWSHQDTGIPLLDEVLGETARRGVPVLYAEELIRGVAMDLEPSDYPDMAALRGYSYRVASVVGLWLTELFGTHAPVVLRRAEALGHAMQLTNILRDVGEDWGRGRLYLPLDRMAAHGVDRTSLDEAVRGGTLPEGWIPLMEELLGHAEADYQLAFDAIPALPVFFQRPVAVAARVYGGIHDEIRKNGYDTLTRRAWTRFPTKLRLGARALLELRRTRRGFTSSGEALRPFAPIAPLPPAVLRGGP
;
A
#
# COMPACT_ATOMS: atom_id res chain seq x y z
N MET A 1 -55.18 27.22 17.52
CA MET A 1 -56.41 27.49 16.73
C MET A 1 -55.98 28.03 15.37
N ALA A 2 -56.54 27.45 14.29
CA ALA A 2 -56.68 27.93 12.90
C ALA A 2 -55.50 28.67 12.23
N GLY A 3 -54.99 28.33 11.04
CA GLY A 3 -55.62 27.71 9.87
C GLY A 3 -56.02 28.77 8.83
N ASN A 4 -55.60 28.56 7.56
CA ASN A 4 -55.89 29.32 6.33
C ASN A 4 -55.08 30.63 6.10
N GLY A 5 -54.64 31.00 4.90
CA GLY A 5 -54.88 30.49 3.55
C GLY A 5 -54.99 31.67 2.56
N GLY A 6 -54.40 31.54 1.36
CA GLY A 6 -54.85 32.24 0.14
C GLY A 6 -54.33 33.66 -0.18
N ARG A 7 -53.44 33.77 -1.17
CA ARG A 7 -53.33 34.88 -2.17
C ARG A 7 -54.55 34.80 -3.13
N PRO A 8 -55.03 35.85 -3.87
CA PRO A 8 -54.30 36.50 -5.00
C PRO A 8 -54.78 37.93 -5.47
N GLY A 9 -54.14 38.47 -6.52
CA GLY A 9 -54.61 39.59 -7.39
C GLY A 9 -53.47 40.56 -7.81
N ARG A 10 -52.87 40.47 -9.02
CA ARG A 10 -53.23 41.06 -10.35
C ARG A 10 -53.47 42.59 -10.32
N CYS A 11 -53.10 43.45 -11.28
CA CYS A 11 -52.31 43.49 -12.52
C CYS A 11 -52.34 44.96 -13.01
N HIS A 12 -51.22 45.51 -13.51
CA HIS A 12 -51.10 46.59 -14.53
C HIS A 12 -49.68 46.41 -15.11
N GLY A 13 -49.43 46.12 -16.39
CA GLY A 13 -49.68 46.90 -17.62
C GLY A 13 -48.46 47.80 -17.88
N GLY A 14 -47.73 47.82 -19.01
CA GLY A 14 -47.72 47.06 -20.25
C GLY A 14 -46.63 47.63 -21.20
N ALA A 15 -46.36 46.88 -22.28
CA ALA A 15 -45.82 47.24 -23.61
C ALA A 15 -44.43 47.92 -23.81
N GLY A 16 -43.62 47.33 -24.72
CA GLY A 16 -42.61 48.04 -25.54
C GLY A 16 -41.39 47.22 -25.98
N ASP A 17 -41.53 46.36 -27.00
CA ASP A 17 -40.48 45.81 -27.91
C ASP A 17 -40.42 46.69 -29.20
N PRO A 18 -39.56 46.50 -30.25
CA PRO A 18 -38.42 45.58 -30.52
C PRO A 18 -37.20 46.25 -31.25
N GLU A 19 -36.33 45.44 -31.89
CA GLU A 19 -35.29 45.71 -32.95
C GLU A 19 -33.82 45.76 -32.47
N MET A 20 -32.88 44.86 -32.81
CA MET A 20 -32.26 44.38 -34.08
C MET A 20 -30.81 44.92 -34.26
N GLY A 21 -29.87 44.04 -34.63
CA GLY A 21 -28.53 44.34 -35.21
C GLY A 21 -27.36 44.37 -34.21
N SER A 22 -26.45 43.39 -34.18
CA SER A 22 -25.33 43.10 -35.10
C SER A 22 -24.11 44.04 -35.00
N ASP A 23 -22.94 43.40 -34.86
CA ASP A 23 -21.60 43.76 -35.33
C ASP A 23 -20.53 44.40 -34.39
N HIS A 24 -19.43 43.64 -34.23
CA HIS A 24 -18.01 43.98 -34.43
C HIS A 24 -17.55 45.39 -33.99
N SER A 25 -16.56 45.61 -33.11
CA SER A 25 -15.16 45.21 -33.29
C SER A 25 -14.24 45.97 -32.31
N ARG A 26 -13.12 45.31 -31.96
CA ARG A 26 -11.73 45.81 -31.77
C ARG A 26 -11.44 47.06 -30.90
N GLY A 27 -10.40 46.92 -30.06
CA GLY A 27 -9.28 47.87 -30.13
C GLY A 27 -8.63 48.26 -28.82
N MET A 28 -7.53 47.56 -28.51
CA MET A 28 -6.39 47.88 -27.63
C MET A 28 -6.10 49.34 -27.29
N GLY A 29 -5.49 49.54 -26.10
CA GLY A 29 -4.58 50.64 -25.85
C GLY A 29 -4.09 50.72 -24.40
N ALA A 30 -3.03 49.97 -24.06
CA ALA A 30 -2.27 50.19 -22.81
C ALA A 30 -0.77 50.11 -23.09
N GLY A 31 -0.07 51.19 -22.77
CA GLY A 31 1.37 51.25 -22.54
C GLY A 31 1.62 52.18 -21.34
N ILE A 32 2.79 52.29 -20.73
CA ILE A 32 4.07 51.59 -20.83
C ILE A 32 4.89 52.13 -19.63
N LEU A 33 5.71 51.27 -19.01
CA LEU A 33 7.00 51.52 -18.30
C LEU A 33 7.10 52.19 -16.90
N ARG A 34 7.68 51.40 -15.97
CA ARG A 34 9.01 51.51 -15.31
C ARG A 34 9.14 51.87 -13.81
N ASP A 35 9.77 50.91 -13.12
CA ASP A 35 10.87 50.94 -12.13
C ASP A 35 10.87 51.92 -10.94
N HIS A 36 10.93 51.36 -9.72
CA HIS A 36 12.10 51.39 -8.80
C HIS A 36 11.72 50.94 -7.37
N ALA A 37 12.57 50.13 -6.74
CA ALA A 37 12.64 49.89 -5.28
C ALA A 37 13.65 50.88 -4.63
N PRO A 38 13.99 50.88 -3.32
CA PRO A 38 13.54 50.10 -2.14
C PRO A 38 13.31 50.97 -0.86
N HIS A 39 13.02 50.36 0.31
CA HIS A 39 13.55 50.67 1.68
C HIS A 39 12.66 50.12 2.83
N ALA A 40 13.30 49.46 3.81
CA ALA A 40 12.80 49.20 5.17
C ALA A 40 13.35 50.29 6.13
N PRO A 41 12.86 50.54 7.38
CA PRO A 41 13.13 49.63 8.53
C PRO A 41 12.19 49.68 9.80
N ARG A 42 12.40 48.68 10.67
CA ARG A 42 12.48 48.65 12.17
C ARG A 42 11.31 48.95 13.16
N ASP A 43 11.12 47.96 14.05
CA ASP A 43 11.01 47.94 15.53
C ASP A 43 10.06 48.88 16.31
N ALA A 44 9.20 48.30 17.18
CA ALA A 44 9.35 48.33 18.65
C ALA A 44 8.10 47.81 19.42
N ARG A 45 8.37 47.36 20.64
CA ARG A 45 7.59 46.57 21.61
C ARG A 45 6.51 47.39 22.36
N HIS A 46 5.48 46.73 22.92
CA HIS A 46 5.03 46.98 24.30
C HIS A 46 4.16 45.87 24.91
N GLN A 47 4.32 45.74 26.23
CA GLN A 47 3.76 44.76 27.18
C GLN A 47 2.31 45.09 27.60
N GLY A 48 1.61 44.10 28.17
CA GLY A 48 0.38 44.31 28.94
C GLY A 48 0.05 43.11 29.84
N ILE A 49 0.39 43.21 31.12
CA ILE A 49 -0.01 42.35 32.24
C ILE A 49 -1.34 42.86 32.79
N LEU A 50 -2.27 41.98 33.21
CA LEU A 50 -3.24 42.28 34.26
C LEU A 50 -3.71 41.00 34.97
N ALA A 51 -3.57 41.01 36.29
CA ALA A 51 -4.07 40.03 37.25
C ALA A 51 -4.92 40.75 38.31
N CYS A 52 -5.99 40.10 38.80
CA CYS A 52 -6.69 40.28 40.10
C CYS A 52 -8.09 39.61 40.01
N ARG A 53 -8.74 39.04 41.03
CA ARG A 53 -8.43 38.54 42.38
C ARG A 53 -9.74 37.91 42.94
N ASP A 54 -9.62 37.00 43.89
CA ASP A 54 -10.64 36.27 44.67
C ASP A 54 -11.80 37.07 45.32
N ARG A 55 -12.94 36.39 45.56
CA ARG A 55 -13.55 36.16 46.91
C ARG A 55 -14.78 35.22 46.92
N ASP A 56 -14.57 34.03 47.47
CA ASP A 56 -15.27 33.32 48.57
C ASP A 56 -16.82 33.32 48.77
N ARG A 57 -17.36 32.08 48.78
CA ARG A 57 -18.10 31.37 49.87
C ARG A 57 -19.65 31.15 49.87
N THR A 58 -19.96 29.84 49.86
CA THR A 58 -21.02 29.05 50.55
C THR A 58 -22.38 28.74 49.89
N ARG A 59 -22.58 27.47 49.47
CA ARG A 59 -23.45 26.46 50.13
C ARG A 59 -23.36 25.08 49.43
N LEU A 60 -23.25 24.02 50.23
CA LEU A 60 -23.30 22.59 49.87
C LEU A 60 -24.73 22.15 49.50
N PRO A 61 -24.90 20.99 48.80
CA PRO A 61 -25.18 19.76 49.54
C PRO A 61 -24.34 18.54 49.11
N ARG A 62 -24.32 17.55 50.01
CA ARG A 62 -23.54 16.31 50.01
C ARG A 62 -24.19 15.19 49.16
N GLY A 63 -23.32 14.28 48.71
CA GLY A 63 -23.62 12.89 48.32
C GLY A 63 -23.24 12.63 46.86
N GLY A 64 -22.35 11.71 46.48
CA GLY A 64 -21.55 10.70 47.17
C GLY A 64 -21.03 9.75 46.08
N GLY A 65 -19.74 9.42 46.10
CA GLY A 65 -19.15 8.27 45.38
C GLY A 65 -18.91 8.41 43.87
N ASP A 66 -17.67 8.79 43.51
CA ASP A 66 -16.98 8.36 42.28
C ASP A 66 -16.28 7.00 42.54
N PRO A 67 -15.74 6.23 41.56
CA PRO A 67 -15.40 6.64 40.19
C PRO A 67 -15.68 5.63 39.04
N LEU A 68 -15.67 6.18 37.82
CA LEU A 68 -15.12 5.66 36.55
C LEU A 68 -15.16 4.14 36.31
N ALA A 69 -16.07 3.72 35.42
CA ALA A 69 -16.18 2.36 34.92
C ALA A 69 -14.96 1.95 34.08
N VAL A 70 -14.18 1.03 34.64
CA VAL A 70 -13.18 0.20 33.98
C VAL A 70 -13.89 -0.84 33.11
N TRP A 71 -13.42 -1.03 31.87
CA TRP A 71 -13.90 -2.07 30.96
C TRP A 71 -13.51 -3.46 31.49
N PRO A 72 -14.44 -4.41 31.74
CA PRO A 72 -14.07 -5.74 32.19
C PRO A 72 -13.62 -6.63 31.02
N PRO A 73 -12.76 -7.64 31.25
CA PRO A 73 -12.41 -8.61 30.22
C PRO A 73 -13.63 -9.53 29.93
N PRO A 74 -13.77 -10.04 28.69
CA PRO A 74 -14.90 -10.92 28.36
C PRO A 74 -14.77 -12.27 29.07
N GLY A 75 -15.73 -12.55 29.94
CA GLY A 75 -15.88 -13.82 30.65
C GLY A 75 -16.48 -14.92 29.78
N GLU A 76 -15.99 -16.13 30.04
CA GLU A 76 -16.40 -17.40 29.48
C GLU A 76 -17.89 -17.70 29.75
N ALA A 77 -18.62 -18.11 28.71
CA ALA A 77 -19.94 -18.71 28.84
C ALA A 77 -19.81 -20.23 28.74
N GLY A 78 -20.31 -20.92 29.76
CA GLY A 78 -20.07 -22.34 30.01
C GLY A 78 -20.71 -23.31 29.02
N ALA A 79 -20.01 -24.44 28.84
CA ALA A 79 -20.59 -25.69 28.39
C ALA A 79 -20.32 -26.78 29.45
N THR A 80 -21.32 -27.62 29.61
CA THR A 80 -21.62 -28.54 30.70
C THR A 80 -20.62 -29.67 30.96
N ARG A 81 -20.52 -30.03 32.25
CA ARG A 81 -19.87 -31.23 32.79
C ARG A 81 -20.32 -32.54 32.12
N ARG A 82 -19.36 -33.35 31.66
CA ARG A 82 -19.32 -34.81 31.88
C ARG A 82 -17.86 -35.23 32.07
N GLY A 83 -17.58 -35.89 33.19
CA GLY A 83 -16.24 -36.39 33.52
C GLY A 83 -15.92 -37.69 32.81
N CYS A 84 -14.63 -37.96 32.62
CA CYS A 84 -13.97 -39.19 33.09
C CYS A 84 -12.44 -39.14 32.86
N LEU A 85 -11.72 -39.31 33.97
CA LEU A 85 -10.51 -40.15 34.16
C LEU A 85 -9.16 -39.77 33.50
N ALA A 86 -8.32 -39.15 34.35
CA ALA A 86 -6.93 -39.45 34.68
C ALA A 86 -6.03 -40.24 33.69
N HIS A 87 -4.93 -39.59 33.24
CA HIS A 87 -3.53 -40.05 33.35
C HIS A 87 -2.58 -38.84 33.08
N GLY A 88 -1.59 -38.59 33.94
CA GLY A 88 -0.60 -37.49 33.82
C GLY A 88 0.67 -37.89 33.04
N PRO A 89 1.84 -37.24 33.23
CA PRO A 89 2.11 -35.81 33.44
C PRO A 89 3.10 -35.22 32.39
N CYS A 90 3.12 -33.87 32.31
CA CYS A 90 4.26 -33.00 31.95
C CYS A 90 5.03 -33.22 30.63
N GLY A 91 4.73 -32.40 29.62
CA GLY A 91 5.60 -32.10 28.48
C GLY A 91 5.74 -30.59 28.33
N SER A 92 6.98 -30.11 28.43
CA SER A 92 7.46 -28.72 28.26
C SER A 92 6.77 -27.91 27.15
N PRO A 93 6.54 -26.58 27.32
CA PRO A 93 6.07 -25.74 26.24
C PRO A 93 7.15 -25.63 25.15
N ARG A 94 6.81 -26.14 23.96
CA ARG A 94 7.61 -25.98 22.74
C ARG A 94 7.73 -24.50 22.42
N THR A 95 8.97 -24.02 22.34
CA THR A 95 9.37 -22.73 21.78
C THR A 95 8.80 -22.58 20.36
N PRO A 96 8.19 -21.44 19.99
CA PRO A 96 7.78 -21.20 18.62
C PRO A 96 9.01 -21.02 17.71
N PRO A 97 8.91 -21.34 16.41
CA PRO A 97 10.04 -21.30 15.50
C PRO A 97 10.51 -19.85 15.27
N ARG A 98 11.81 -19.62 15.39
CA ARG A 98 12.48 -18.35 15.08
C ARG A 98 12.50 -18.15 13.55
N HIS A 99 11.72 -17.20 13.02
CA HIS A 99 11.77 -16.83 11.60
C HIS A 99 12.92 -15.85 11.29
N GLY A 100 13.74 -16.23 10.29
CA GLY A 100 15.00 -15.58 9.90
C GLY A 100 14.88 -14.46 8.85
N GLY A 101 14.04 -13.45 9.10
CA GLY A 101 13.81 -12.35 8.15
C GLY A 101 14.65 -11.07 8.35
N GLY A 102 15.50 -10.97 9.37
CA GLY A 102 16.10 -9.68 9.78
C GLY A 102 17.60 -9.65 10.11
N ARG A 103 18.35 -10.74 9.86
CA ARG A 103 19.72 -10.88 10.37
C ARG A 103 20.79 -9.99 9.70
N ALA A 104 20.56 -9.44 8.51
CA ALA A 104 21.64 -8.83 7.71
C ALA A 104 22.12 -7.44 8.21
N MET A 105 21.26 -6.58 8.76
CA MET A 105 21.63 -5.20 9.15
C MET A 105 22.09 -5.03 10.61
N THR A 106 22.15 -6.12 11.38
CA THR A 106 22.66 -6.12 12.77
C THR A 106 23.59 -7.29 13.05
N SER A 107 24.15 -7.93 12.00
CA SER A 107 25.09 -9.03 12.20
C SER A 107 26.42 -8.47 12.68
N VAL A 108 26.50 -8.09 13.95
CA VAL A 108 27.78 -7.87 14.60
C VAL A 108 28.42 -9.24 14.77
N ARG A 109 29.58 -9.43 14.13
CA ARG A 109 30.22 -10.75 14.03
C ARG A 109 31.11 -11.07 15.23
N SER A 110 31.45 -10.08 16.07
CA SER A 110 32.28 -10.33 17.25
C SER A 110 31.45 -10.98 18.36
N PRO A 111 31.93 -12.09 18.96
CA PRO A 111 31.26 -12.74 20.09
C PRO A 111 30.92 -11.78 21.24
N GLY A 112 31.80 -10.83 21.54
CA GLY A 112 31.59 -9.82 22.59
C GLY A 112 30.43 -8.86 22.30
N ALA A 113 30.19 -8.51 21.04
CA ALA A 113 29.07 -7.65 20.66
C ALA A 113 27.71 -8.35 20.74
N ILE A 114 27.67 -9.64 20.37
CA ILE A 114 26.48 -10.48 20.51
C ILE A 114 26.11 -10.58 21.99
N GLU A 115 27.09 -10.89 22.84
CA GLU A 115 26.88 -10.96 24.27
C GLU A 115 26.42 -9.62 24.88
N ALA A 116 27.06 -8.50 24.51
CA ALA A 116 26.65 -7.17 24.95
C ALA A 116 25.21 -6.82 24.53
N THR A 117 24.79 -7.25 23.34
CA THR A 117 23.43 -7.02 22.83
C THR A 117 22.39 -7.82 23.62
N GLU A 118 22.66 -9.10 23.91
CA GLU A 118 21.76 -9.96 24.68
C GLU A 118 21.66 -9.50 26.15
N ARG A 119 22.78 -9.10 26.76
CA ARG A 119 22.79 -8.52 28.11
C ARG A 119 21.96 -7.24 28.19
N LEU A 120 22.16 -6.32 27.25
CA LEU A 120 21.36 -5.08 27.18
C LEU A 120 19.87 -5.39 27.01
N ARG A 121 19.52 -6.35 26.17
CA ARG A 121 18.13 -6.79 25.97
C ARG A 121 17.52 -7.32 27.26
N ALA A 122 18.24 -8.17 27.98
CA ALA A 122 17.78 -8.70 29.27
C ALA A 122 17.57 -7.58 30.30
N ALA A 123 18.50 -6.63 30.38
CA ALA A 123 18.39 -5.48 31.29
C ALA A 123 17.20 -4.57 30.95
N LEU A 124 17.00 -4.25 29.67
CA LEU A 124 15.84 -3.46 29.22
C LEU A 124 14.53 -4.17 29.49
N ALA A 125 14.44 -5.48 29.25
CA ALA A 125 13.24 -6.26 29.52
C ALA A 125 12.93 -6.34 31.03
N ALA A 126 13.97 -6.41 31.89
CA ALA A 126 13.78 -6.36 33.33
C ALA A 126 13.25 -5.00 33.79
N GLU A 127 13.85 -3.90 33.32
CA GLU A 127 13.39 -2.56 33.69
C GLU A 127 12.01 -2.22 33.09
N ALA A 128 11.71 -2.72 31.89
CA ALA A 128 10.38 -2.63 31.27
C ALA A 128 9.27 -3.20 32.18
N ARG A 129 9.49 -4.40 32.74
CA ARG A 129 8.56 -5.01 33.72
C ARG A 129 8.43 -4.17 34.99
N THR A 130 9.56 -3.71 35.54
CA THR A 130 9.57 -2.83 36.71
C THR A 130 8.74 -1.55 36.48
N LEU A 131 8.87 -0.93 35.30
CA LEU A 131 8.11 0.27 34.95
C LEU A 131 6.63 -0.03 34.70
N HIS A 132 6.31 -1.15 34.06
CA HIS A 132 4.92 -1.61 33.89
C HIS A 132 4.23 -1.74 35.25
N GLU A 133 4.84 -2.47 36.19
CA GLU A 133 4.31 -2.68 37.54
C GLU A 133 4.17 -1.37 38.33
N ARG A 134 5.16 -0.47 38.22
CA ARG A 134 5.18 0.78 39.01
C ARG A 134 4.33 1.90 38.42
N LEU A 135 4.26 2.01 37.10
CA LEU A 135 3.65 3.14 36.41
C LEU A 135 2.33 2.80 35.73
N GLY A 136 1.99 1.52 35.59
CA GLY A 136 0.79 1.06 34.87
C GLY A 136 0.81 1.39 33.38
N ILE A 137 2.00 1.53 32.79
CA ILE A 137 2.19 1.76 31.34
C ILE A 137 2.14 0.43 30.57
N PRO A 138 1.92 0.39 29.25
CA PRO A 138 2.10 -0.84 28.47
C PRO A 138 3.50 -1.40 28.70
N GLU A 139 3.64 -2.71 28.85
CA GLU A 139 4.97 -3.33 29.00
C GLU A 139 5.78 -3.06 27.74
N PRO A 140 6.83 -2.21 27.79
CA PRO A 140 7.64 -1.94 26.62
C PRO A 140 8.31 -3.24 26.19
N ALA A 141 8.13 -3.66 24.94
CA ALA A 141 8.66 -4.92 24.44
C ALA A 141 9.90 -4.67 23.60
N PRO A 142 11.13 -4.67 24.17
CA PRO A 142 12.36 -4.39 23.42
C PRO A 142 12.60 -5.46 22.35
N GLY A 143 12.13 -5.18 21.13
CA GLY A 143 12.15 -6.08 19.99
C GLY A 143 12.95 -5.55 18.80
N GLY A 144 13.28 -6.44 17.87
CA GLY A 144 13.97 -6.07 16.62
C GLY A 144 15.46 -5.77 16.77
N LYS A 145 15.94 -4.81 15.98
CA LYS A 145 17.37 -4.49 15.80
C LYS A 145 18.00 -3.72 16.98
N MET A 146 17.19 -3.09 17.84
CA MET A 146 17.62 -2.36 19.04
C MET A 146 18.74 -1.32 18.84
N LEU A 147 18.85 -0.74 17.64
CA LEU A 147 19.97 0.14 17.28
C LEU A 147 20.08 1.37 18.19
N ARG A 148 18.96 1.99 18.59
CA ARG A 148 18.95 3.18 19.45
C ARG A 148 19.39 2.85 20.89
N PRO A 149 18.86 1.81 21.56
CA PRO A 149 19.42 1.37 22.84
C PRO A 149 20.90 0.96 22.78
N LEU A 150 21.33 0.28 21.71
CA LEU A 150 22.74 -0.11 21.53
C LEU A 150 23.64 1.13 21.40
N MET A 151 23.19 2.13 20.65
CA MET A 151 23.87 3.43 20.52
C MET A 151 24.00 4.14 21.87
N ALA A 152 22.91 4.19 22.65
CA ALA A 152 22.92 4.80 23.97
C ALA A 152 23.90 4.10 24.92
N ARG A 153 23.98 2.76 24.87
CA ARG A 153 24.95 1.96 25.64
C ARG A 153 26.39 2.26 25.20
N ALA A 154 26.63 2.27 23.89
CA ALA A 154 27.93 2.54 23.29
C ALA A 154 28.48 3.91 23.70
N ALA A 155 27.68 4.97 23.51
CA ALA A 155 28.06 6.34 23.91
C ALA A 155 28.21 6.52 25.42
N ALA A 156 27.61 5.65 26.24
CA ALA A 156 27.80 5.67 27.67
C ALA A 156 29.18 5.13 28.09
N GLY A 157 29.85 4.33 27.25
CA GLY A 157 31.07 3.60 27.60
C GLY A 157 30.85 2.54 28.68
N LEU A 158 29.61 2.04 28.82
CA LEU A 158 29.22 1.17 29.94
C LEU A 158 29.05 -0.28 29.49
N HIS A 159 29.66 -1.20 30.24
CA HIS A 159 29.35 -2.63 30.15
C HIS A 159 27.92 -2.91 30.65
N ASP A 160 27.57 -2.37 31.82
CA ASP A 160 26.25 -2.46 32.43
C ASP A 160 25.67 -1.05 32.67
N PRO A 161 24.74 -0.59 31.83
CA PRO A 161 24.15 0.74 31.99
C PRO A 161 23.30 0.83 33.25
N GLY A 162 23.41 1.96 33.96
CA GLY A 162 22.57 2.26 35.12
C GLY A 162 21.08 2.39 34.77
N VAL A 163 20.22 2.34 35.80
CA VAL A 163 18.77 2.30 35.62
C VAL A 163 18.22 3.52 34.88
N GLU A 164 18.82 4.70 35.06
CA GLU A 164 18.43 5.93 34.37
C GLU A 164 18.75 5.87 32.87
N VAL A 165 19.89 5.26 32.48
CA VAL A 165 20.25 5.04 31.08
C VAL A 165 19.29 4.03 30.44
N LEU A 166 18.96 2.94 31.16
CA LEU A 166 17.98 1.95 30.70
C LEU A 166 16.60 2.59 30.47
N ARG A 167 16.12 3.41 31.41
CA ARG A 167 14.87 4.16 31.28
C ARG A 167 14.87 5.11 30.10
N GLY A 168 15.93 5.90 29.93
CA GLY A 168 16.04 6.81 28.78
C GLY A 168 16.06 6.06 27.45
N ALA A 169 16.78 4.94 27.37
CA ALA A 169 16.82 4.09 26.20
C ALA A 169 15.45 3.43 25.90
N LEU A 170 14.73 2.98 26.94
CA LEU A 170 13.36 2.48 26.83
C LEU A 170 12.40 3.55 26.32
N ALA A 171 12.45 4.77 26.86
CA ALA A 171 11.61 5.86 26.39
C ALA A 171 11.80 6.13 24.89
N ILE A 172 13.04 6.19 24.43
CA ILE A 172 13.36 6.39 23.00
C ILE A 172 12.86 5.20 22.16
N GLN A 173 13.03 3.97 22.66
CA GLN A 173 12.57 2.76 21.99
C GLN A 173 11.04 2.70 21.90
N MET A 174 10.32 3.14 22.94
CA MET A 174 8.86 3.23 22.94
C MET A 174 8.34 4.25 21.92
N VAL A 175 8.99 5.41 21.78
CA VAL A 175 8.64 6.37 20.72
C VAL A 175 8.83 5.75 19.34
N HIS A 176 9.93 5.01 19.15
CA HIS A 176 10.14 4.30 17.90
C HIS A 176 9.06 3.24 17.65
N GLU A 177 8.65 2.48 18.66
CA GLU A 177 7.58 1.48 18.53
C GLU A 177 6.22 2.13 18.23
N ALA A 178 5.90 3.25 18.88
CA ALA A 178 4.73 4.05 18.58
C ALA A 178 4.77 4.58 17.12
N SER A 179 5.93 5.05 16.66
CA SER A 179 6.09 5.50 15.27
C SER A 179 5.83 4.37 14.29
N LEU A 180 6.27 3.14 14.58
CA LEU A 180 6.00 1.99 13.72
C LEU A 180 4.50 1.64 13.64
N LEU A 181 3.77 1.76 14.74
CA LEU A 181 2.31 1.57 14.72
C LEU A 181 1.61 2.66 13.91
N HIS A 182 2.07 3.90 14.01
CA HIS A 182 1.54 5.01 13.22
C HIS A 182 1.93 4.90 11.74
N ASP A 183 3.14 4.46 11.42
CA ASP A 183 3.59 4.21 10.05
C ASP A 183 2.75 3.06 9.43
N ASP A 184 2.49 1.99 10.18
CA ASP A 184 1.65 0.88 9.71
C ASP A 184 0.23 1.37 9.33
N ILE A 185 -0.26 2.43 10.00
CA ILE A 185 -1.54 3.09 9.70
C ILE A 185 -1.41 3.98 8.45
N LEU A 186 -0.38 4.82 8.39
CA LEU A 186 -0.18 5.77 7.29
C LEU A 186 0.11 5.07 5.97
N ASP A 187 0.83 3.95 6.02
CA ASP A 187 1.27 3.18 4.86
C ASP A 187 0.33 2.01 4.51
N ASP A 188 -0.80 1.85 5.23
CA ASP A 188 -1.73 0.70 5.13
C ASP A 188 -0.99 -0.66 5.15
N CYS A 189 0.04 -0.79 5.99
CA CYS A 189 0.88 -1.98 6.05
C CYS A 189 0.15 -3.13 6.75
N ALA A 190 -0.25 -4.14 5.97
CA ALA A 190 -0.88 -5.36 6.48
C ALA A 190 0.07 -6.24 7.32
N LEU A 191 1.38 -6.17 7.06
CA LEU A 191 2.40 -6.93 7.75
C LEU A 191 3.48 -6.06 8.40
N ARG A 192 3.96 -6.54 9.55
CA ARG A 192 5.17 -6.07 10.21
C ARG A 192 6.04 -7.27 10.59
N ARG A 193 7.26 -7.34 10.05
CA ARG A 193 8.25 -8.44 10.31
C ARG A 193 7.70 -9.85 10.03
N GLY A 194 6.80 -9.96 9.06
CA GLY A 194 6.16 -11.24 8.69
C GLY A 194 4.93 -11.60 9.54
N GLU A 195 4.56 -10.76 10.52
CA GLU A 195 3.34 -10.92 11.31
C GLU A 195 2.30 -9.86 10.92
N ALA A 196 1.01 -10.12 11.15
CA ALA A 196 -0.02 -9.11 10.96
C ALA A 196 0.26 -7.87 11.84
N SER A 197 0.25 -6.67 11.24
CA SER A 197 0.39 -5.42 12.00
C SER A 197 -0.74 -5.28 13.03
N LEU A 198 -0.57 -4.41 14.04
CA LEU A 198 -1.65 -4.21 15.02
C LEU A 198 -2.91 -3.63 14.36
N ALA A 199 -2.73 -2.73 13.39
CA ALA A 199 -3.83 -2.17 12.60
C ALA A 199 -4.58 -3.26 11.82
N ALA A 200 -3.83 -4.22 11.29
CA ALA A 200 -4.36 -5.38 10.60
C ALA A 200 -5.10 -6.33 11.59
N ARG A 201 -4.47 -6.70 12.71
CA ARG A 201 -5.00 -7.69 13.67
C ARG A 201 -6.15 -7.19 14.54
N ALA A 202 -6.08 -5.94 15.01
CA ALA A 202 -7.00 -5.38 16.00
C ALA A 202 -7.79 -4.16 15.47
N GLY A 203 -7.56 -3.76 14.22
CA GLY A 203 -8.21 -2.63 13.58
C GLY A 203 -7.51 -1.29 13.82
N LEU A 204 -7.79 -0.34 12.93
CA LEU A 204 -7.21 1.01 12.94
C LEU A 204 -7.38 1.75 14.28
N PRO A 205 -8.56 1.76 14.95
CA PRO A 205 -8.71 2.47 16.22
C PRO A 205 -7.83 1.89 17.33
N ALA A 206 -7.69 0.56 17.40
CA ALA A 206 -6.86 -0.08 18.40
C ALA A 206 -5.38 0.25 18.19
N ALA A 207 -4.91 0.24 16.93
CA ALA A 207 -3.54 0.59 16.61
C ALA A 207 -3.22 2.07 16.88
N LEU A 208 -4.16 2.97 16.58
CA LEU A 208 -4.01 4.40 16.85
C LEU A 208 -3.94 4.66 18.36
N VAL A 209 -4.89 4.10 19.13
CA VAL A 209 -4.93 4.28 20.59
C VAL A 209 -3.71 3.65 21.26
N GLU A 210 -3.25 2.48 20.81
CA GLU A 210 -2.05 1.85 21.35
C GLU A 210 -0.79 2.66 21.03
N GLY A 211 -0.68 3.22 19.82
CA GLY A 211 0.40 4.12 19.43
C GLY A 211 0.43 5.38 20.30
N ASP A 212 -0.72 6.02 20.52
CA ASP A 212 -0.86 7.17 21.41
C ASP A 212 -0.54 6.81 22.87
N HIS A 213 -0.94 5.63 23.33
CA HIS A 213 -0.66 5.17 24.69
C HIS A 213 0.83 4.89 24.91
N LEU A 214 1.51 4.27 23.93
CA LEU A 214 2.96 4.08 23.96
C LEU A 214 3.69 5.42 23.92
N LEU A 215 3.28 6.34 23.05
CA LEU A 215 3.88 7.67 22.91
C LEU A 215 3.77 8.47 24.22
N THR A 216 2.57 8.55 24.81
CA THR A 216 2.36 9.25 26.08
C THR A 216 3.07 8.57 27.24
N SER A 217 3.11 7.24 27.28
CA SER A 217 3.86 6.49 28.27
C SER A 217 5.37 6.71 28.16
N ALA A 218 5.91 6.89 26.95
CA ALA A 218 7.32 7.18 26.73
C ALA A 218 7.77 8.48 27.41
N TYR A 219 6.93 9.53 27.43
CA TYR A 219 7.21 10.75 28.19
C TYR A 219 7.28 10.52 29.70
N ARG A 220 6.41 9.65 30.24
CA ARG A 220 6.47 9.27 31.67
C ARG A 220 7.75 8.51 32.00
N VAL A 221 8.17 7.59 31.12
CA VAL A 221 9.43 6.86 31.28
C VAL A 221 10.63 7.82 31.15
N ALA A 222 10.62 8.75 30.19
CA ALA A 222 11.66 9.76 30.05
C ALA A 222 11.77 10.63 31.32
N ALA A 223 10.65 11.08 31.89
CA ALA A 223 10.63 11.83 33.13
C ALA A 223 11.19 11.04 34.33
N SER A 224 11.00 9.71 34.35
CA SER A 224 11.51 8.83 35.41
C SER A 224 13.04 8.67 35.45
N THR A 225 13.76 9.23 34.47
CA THR A 225 15.23 9.36 34.48
C THR A 225 15.71 10.44 35.44
N GLY A 226 14.85 11.39 35.84
CA GLY A 226 15.22 12.52 36.70
C GLY A 226 16.08 13.60 36.03
N SER A 227 16.38 13.49 34.73
CA SER A 227 17.19 14.48 33.99
C SER A 227 16.31 15.38 33.13
N LEU A 228 16.09 16.63 33.57
CA LEU A 228 15.40 17.64 32.78
C LEU A 228 16.11 17.91 31.42
N PRO A 229 17.46 18.02 31.35
CA PRO A 229 18.14 18.17 30.07
C PRO A 229 17.86 17.04 29.08
N PHE A 230 17.76 15.79 29.57
CA PHE A 230 17.37 14.66 28.73
C PHE A 230 15.92 14.77 28.26
N VAL A 231 14.98 15.08 29.17
CA VAL A 231 13.55 15.21 28.84
C VAL A 231 13.31 16.30 27.79
N GLU A 232 14.01 17.43 27.87
CA GLU A 232 13.96 18.49 26.85
C GLU A 232 14.52 18.01 25.50
N CYS A 233 15.66 17.33 25.52
CA CYS A 233 16.27 16.75 24.32
C CYS A 233 15.35 15.72 23.65
N PHE A 234 14.77 14.83 24.46
CA PHE A 234 13.83 13.79 24.06
C PHE A 234 12.56 14.40 23.45
N SER A 235 11.91 15.33 24.15
CA SER A 235 10.66 15.96 23.67
C SER A 235 10.88 16.66 22.33
N ARG A 236 11.99 17.40 22.20
CA ARG A 236 12.37 18.04 20.93
C ARG A 236 12.65 17.02 19.83
N ALA A 237 13.26 15.88 20.15
CA ALA A 237 13.51 14.83 19.17
C ALA A 237 12.18 14.23 18.66
N VAL A 238 11.23 13.94 19.56
CA VAL A 238 9.89 13.45 19.18
C VAL A 238 9.16 14.46 18.29
N GLU A 239 9.13 15.74 18.66
CA GLU A 239 8.50 16.81 17.87
C GLU A 239 9.09 16.90 16.46
N ARG A 240 10.43 16.82 16.34
CA ARG A 240 11.11 16.89 15.06
C ARG A 240 10.91 15.63 14.22
N THR A 241 10.73 14.45 14.83
CA THR A 241 10.31 13.24 14.11
C THR A 241 8.92 13.38 13.50
N VAL A 242 7.95 13.90 14.25
CA VAL A 242 6.61 14.20 13.71
C VAL A 242 6.68 15.25 12.59
N ALA A 243 7.51 16.28 12.76
CA ALA A 243 7.73 17.29 11.71
C ALA A 243 8.36 16.68 10.44
N GLY A 244 9.31 15.76 10.59
CA GLY A 244 9.95 15.03 9.50
C GLY A 244 8.97 14.19 8.69
N GLU A 245 8.08 13.44 9.35
CA GLU A 245 7.04 12.66 8.64
C GLU A 245 6.07 13.56 7.88
N LYS A 246 5.67 14.70 8.46
CA LYS A 246 4.85 15.70 7.76
C LYS A 246 5.55 16.29 6.55
N ALA A 247 6.86 16.54 6.63
CA ALA A 247 7.64 17.04 5.52
C ALA A 247 7.72 16.01 4.38
N GLN A 248 7.95 14.74 4.72
CA GLN A 248 7.94 13.62 3.76
C GLN A 248 6.59 13.49 3.04
N ALA A 249 5.48 13.55 3.78
CA ALA A 249 4.14 13.47 3.20
C ALA A 249 3.86 14.61 2.20
N ARG A 250 4.33 15.83 2.50
CA ARG A 250 4.21 17.00 1.60
C ARG A 250 5.11 16.92 0.36
N ALA A 251 6.19 16.14 0.45
CA ALA A 251 7.16 15.93 -0.61
C ALA A 251 6.74 14.83 -1.60
N ALA A 252 5.68 14.06 -1.32
CA ALA A 252 5.22 12.97 -2.17
C ALA A 252 4.98 13.43 -3.63
N GLY A 253 5.51 12.67 -4.59
CA GLY A 253 5.39 12.96 -6.03
C GLY A 253 6.29 14.07 -6.56
N ARG A 254 7.07 14.76 -5.70
CA ARG A 254 8.00 15.83 -6.09
C ARG A 254 9.43 15.29 -6.24
N TRP A 255 10.17 15.85 -7.20
CA TRP A 255 11.62 15.70 -7.26
C TRP A 255 12.25 16.63 -6.23
N LEU A 256 13.11 16.10 -5.35
CA LEU A 256 13.67 16.86 -4.23
C LEU A 256 15.10 17.30 -4.51
N THR A 257 15.48 18.43 -3.92
CA THR A 257 16.90 18.76 -3.75
C THR A 257 17.51 17.88 -2.64
N GLU A 258 18.83 17.68 -2.71
CA GLU A 258 19.58 16.98 -1.67
C GLU A 258 19.39 17.64 -0.28
N ALA A 259 19.26 18.97 -0.22
CA ALA A 259 19.03 19.69 1.02
C ALA A 259 17.65 19.35 1.63
N GLU A 260 16.58 19.40 0.82
CA GLU A 260 15.24 19.01 1.25
C GLU A 260 15.19 17.54 1.71
N TYR A 261 15.86 16.64 0.98
CA TYR A 261 15.96 15.25 1.39
C TYR A 261 16.67 15.07 2.73
N ARG A 262 17.80 15.78 2.96
CA ARG A 262 18.52 15.74 4.24
C ARG A 262 17.68 16.21 5.41
N GLU A 263 16.89 17.26 5.24
CA GLU A 263 15.96 17.74 6.26
C GLU A 263 14.92 16.66 6.63
N ILE A 264 14.40 15.95 5.63
CA ILE A 264 13.44 14.85 5.85
C ILE A 264 14.08 13.71 6.65
N ILE A 265 15.24 13.19 6.23
CA ILE A 265 15.85 12.03 6.91
C ILE A 265 16.43 12.37 8.28
N ALA A 266 16.85 13.63 8.49
CA ALA A 266 17.26 14.13 9.79
C ALA A 266 16.09 14.05 10.79
N GLY A 267 14.90 14.52 10.40
CA GLY A 267 13.69 14.41 11.23
C GLY A 267 13.25 12.97 11.46
N LYS A 268 13.17 12.17 10.39
CA LYS A 268 12.62 10.81 10.41
C LYS A 268 13.36 9.85 11.34
N SER A 269 14.69 9.84 11.28
CA SER A 269 15.50 8.90 12.06
C SER A 269 16.64 9.58 12.83
N GLY A 270 17.25 10.61 12.25
CA GLY A 270 18.39 11.32 12.82
C GLY A 270 18.15 11.82 14.25
N GLU A 271 17.04 12.51 14.51
CA GLU A 271 16.77 13.12 15.81
C GLU A 271 16.69 12.11 16.96
N LEU A 272 16.04 10.96 16.75
CA LEU A 272 15.93 9.92 17.77
C LEU A 272 17.27 9.20 17.99
N PHE A 273 18.08 9.00 16.95
CA PHE A 273 19.44 8.47 17.12
C PHE A 273 20.36 9.46 17.82
N GLY A 274 20.26 10.76 17.50
CA GLY A 274 20.98 11.82 18.19
C GLY A 274 20.62 11.87 19.67
N CYS A 275 19.33 11.81 19.99
CA CYS A 275 18.86 11.73 21.38
C CYS A 275 19.36 10.48 22.11
N ALA A 276 19.46 9.34 21.42
CA ALA A 276 19.99 8.11 22.00
C ALA A 276 21.49 8.22 22.31
N ALA A 277 22.28 8.72 21.36
CA ALA A 277 23.72 8.89 21.54
C ALA A 277 24.05 9.91 22.64
N SER A 278 23.27 11.00 22.77
CA SER A 278 23.51 12.01 23.82
C SER A 278 22.91 11.68 25.19
N LEU A 279 22.16 10.58 25.33
CA LEU A 279 21.45 10.22 26.56
C LEU A 279 22.36 10.23 27.78
N ALA A 280 23.46 9.48 27.73
CA ALA A 280 24.36 9.34 28.87
C ALA A 280 25.01 10.67 29.27
N ALA A 281 25.38 11.50 28.28
CA ALA A 281 25.94 12.82 28.52
C ALA A 281 24.91 13.78 29.18
N HIS A 282 23.64 13.74 28.76
CA HIS A 282 22.57 14.49 29.43
C HIS A 282 22.32 14.04 30.86
N LEU A 283 22.40 12.73 31.15
CA LEU A 283 22.27 12.21 32.51
C LEU A 283 23.46 12.63 33.40
N ARG A 284 24.65 12.81 32.81
CA ARG A 284 25.84 13.33 33.50
C ARG A 284 25.91 14.86 33.57
N ASN A 285 24.96 15.58 32.98
CA ASN A 285 24.99 17.04 32.81
C ASN A 285 26.24 17.57 32.10
N ASP A 286 26.67 16.87 31.05
CA ASP A 286 27.80 17.24 30.19
C ASP A 286 27.28 17.78 28.83
N PRO A 287 27.12 19.10 28.67
CA PRO A 287 26.56 19.69 27.46
C PRO A 287 27.47 19.55 26.23
N GLU A 288 28.80 19.52 26.42
CA GLU A 288 29.75 19.40 25.31
C GLU A 288 29.73 17.98 24.75
N ALA A 289 29.81 16.96 25.62
CA ALA A 289 29.65 15.58 25.20
C ALA A 289 28.26 15.34 24.61
N ALA A 290 27.20 15.92 25.20
CA ALA A 290 25.85 15.77 24.68
C ALA A 290 25.69 16.35 23.28
N ALA A 291 26.27 17.52 22.99
CA ALA A 291 26.23 18.13 21.66
C ALA A 291 27.00 17.29 20.63
N ARG A 292 28.21 16.83 20.97
CA ARG A 292 29.04 15.97 20.13
C ARG A 292 28.35 14.64 19.82
N ASP A 293 27.88 13.94 20.85
CA ASP A 293 27.28 12.62 20.72
C ASP A 293 25.93 12.71 20.00
N ARG A 294 25.15 13.78 20.23
CA ARG A 294 23.94 14.05 19.43
C ARG A 294 24.24 14.18 17.94
N ALA A 295 25.31 14.90 17.58
CA ALA A 295 25.70 15.06 16.18
C ALA A 295 26.17 13.73 15.55
N LEU A 296 26.87 12.89 16.29
CA LEU A 296 27.27 11.54 15.85
C LEU A 296 26.06 10.62 15.67
N GLY A 297 25.14 10.62 16.64
CA GLY A 297 23.89 9.86 16.56
C GLY A 297 23.03 10.32 15.39
N ALA A 298 22.83 11.63 15.20
CA ALA A 298 22.04 12.16 14.09
C ALA A 298 22.57 11.72 12.72
N ARG A 299 23.89 11.82 12.51
CA ARG A 299 24.55 11.32 11.29
C ARG A 299 24.39 9.81 11.11
N THR A 300 24.37 9.04 12.21
CA THR A 300 24.08 7.60 12.14
C THR A 300 22.65 7.32 11.66
N GLY A 301 21.67 8.04 12.20
CA GLY A 301 20.27 7.90 11.79
C GLY A 301 20.03 8.31 10.34
N GLU A 302 20.71 9.35 9.85
CA GLU A 302 20.71 9.72 8.43
C GLU A 302 21.28 8.60 7.55
N ILE A 303 22.45 8.06 7.90
CA ILE A 303 23.08 6.97 7.16
C ILE A 303 22.19 5.73 7.16
N TYR A 304 21.52 5.41 8.26
CA TYR A 304 20.57 4.31 8.32
C TYR A 304 19.47 4.46 7.27
N GLN A 305 18.87 5.65 7.13
CA GLN A 305 17.84 5.88 6.12
C GLN A 305 18.43 5.86 4.70
N MET A 306 19.64 6.39 4.52
CA MET A 306 20.33 6.32 3.22
C MET A 306 20.60 4.89 2.76
N VAL A 307 20.95 3.99 3.68
CA VAL A 307 21.13 2.56 3.41
C VAL A 307 19.80 1.93 3.02
N ASP A 308 18.72 2.21 3.76
CA ASP A 308 17.38 1.70 3.47
C ASP A 308 16.90 2.15 2.08
N ASP A 309 17.07 3.43 1.77
CA ASP A 309 16.74 4.04 0.47
C ASP A 309 17.60 3.48 -0.69
N PHE A 310 18.88 3.20 -0.43
CA PHE A 310 19.77 2.56 -1.40
C PHE A 310 19.29 1.14 -1.70
N LEU A 311 19.02 0.34 -0.66
CA LEU A 311 18.59 -1.03 -0.80
C LEU A 311 17.19 -1.12 -1.42
N ASP A 312 16.30 -0.13 -1.21
CA ASP A 312 14.98 -0.08 -1.84
C ASP A 312 15.09 -0.07 -3.36
N LEU A 313 16.11 0.60 -3.90
CA LEU A 313 16.37 0.64 -5.34
C LEU A 313 16.96 -0.66 -5.90
N CYS A 314 17.36 -1.62 -5.06
CA CYS A 314 17.95 -2.90 -5.47
C CYS A 314 16.88 -4.02 -5.51
N PRO A 315 16.49 -4.54 -6.69
CA PRO A 315 15.47 -5.58 -6.83
C PRO A 315 15.70 -6.86 -6.00
N SER A 316 16.95 -7.29 -5.82
CA SER A 316 17.32 -8.48 -5.05
C SER A 316 17.40 -8.25 -3.54
N ALA A 317 17.26 -7.01 -3.07
CA ALA A 317 17.32 -6.69 -1.65
C ALA A 317 16.14 -7.33 -0.91
N ARG A 318 16.44 -8.05 0.17
CA ARG A 318 15.42 -8.62 1.06
C ARG A 318 15.04 -7.60 2.12
N LEU A 319 14.22 -6.64 1.72
CA LEU A 319 13.60 -5.69 2.64
C LEU A 319 12.29 -6.28 3.18
N GLY A 320 11.85 -5.84 4.36
CA GLY A 320 10.55 -6.21 4.92
C GLY A 320 9.35 -5.63 4.14
N LYS A 321 9.61 -4.97 3.02
CA LYS A 321 8.69 -4.35 2.06
C LYS A 321 9.09 -4.76 0.62
N PRO A 322 8.17 -4.73 -0.37
CA PRO A 322 8.52 -4.98 -1.76
C PRO A 322 9.65 -4.05 -2.25
N PRO A 323 10.61 -4.52 -3.07
CA PRO A 323 11.64 -3.66 -3.62
C PRO A 323 11.05 -2.65 -4.62
N LEU A 324 11.77 -1.55 -4.81
CA LEU A 324 11.41 -0.39 -5.63
C LEU A 324 10.12 0.31 -5.19
N LEU A 325 9.66 0.08 -3.95
CA LEU A 325 8.39 0.64 -3.49
C LEU A 325 8.44 2.17 -3.48
N ASP A 326 9.54 2.75 -3.02
CA ASP A 326 9.67 4.19 -2.94
C ASP A 326 9.66 4.80 -4.36
N LEU A 327 10.37 4.18 -5.31
CA LEU A 327 10.38 4.63 -6.70
C LEU A 327 8.98 4.49 -7.35
N LYS A 328 8.26 3.39 -7.10
CA LYS A 328 6.88 3.16 -7.59
C LYS A 328 5.88 4.16 -7.01
N GLN A 329 6.06 4.55 -5.75
CA GLN A 329 5.26 5.58 -5.08
C GLN A 329 5.66 7.00 -5.47
N ARG A 330 6.60 7.17 -6.42
CA ARG A 330 7.15 8.47 -6.81
C ARG A 330 7.70 9.24 -5.61
N LYS A 331 8.34 8.52 -4.71
CA LYS A 331 9.11 9.06 -3.59
C LYS A 331 10.56 9.18 -4.05
N TRP A 332 11.08 10.40 -4.02
CA TRP A 332 12.46 10.66 -4.41
C TRP A 332 13.41 10.23 -3.30
N THR A 333 14.45 9.46 -3.66
CA THR A 333 15.52 9.04 -2.75
C THR A 333 16.88 9.47 -3.28
N TRP A 334 17.84 9.69 -2.38
CA TRP A 334 19.14 10.28 -2.72
C TRP A 334 19.97 9.54 -3.78
N PRO A 335 19.91 8.20 -3.99
CA PRO A 335 20.71 7.59 -5.04
C PRO A 335 20.26 8.03 -6.44
N LEU A 336 19.00 8.49 -6.59
CA LEU A 336 18.51 9.05 -7.84
C LEU A 336 19.26 10.32 -8.26
N ALA A 337 19.87 11.05 -7.31
CA ALA A 337 20.71 12.20 -7.61
C ALA A 337 21.90 11.83 -8.50
N GLU A 338 22.39 10.58 -8.39
CA GLU A 338 23.52 10.11 -9.19
C GLU A 338 23.13 9.84 -10.66
N THR A 339 21.84 9.76 -10.99
CA THR A 339 21.37 9.46 -12.36
C THR A 339 21.37 10.67 -13.29
N GLY A 340 21.44 11.89 -12.74
CA GLY A 340 21.23 13.13 -13.51
C GLY A 340 19.78 13.34 -13.99
N ALA A 341 18.85 12.45 -13.63
CA ALA A 341 17.43 12.63 -13.94
C ALA A 341 16.84 13.83 -13.19
N LEU A 342 15.81 14.44 -13.80
CA LEU A 342 15.07 15.58 -13.22
C LEU A 342 13.61 15.22 -12.91
N ALA A 343 13.19 14.00 -13.22
CA ALA A 343 11.84 13.52 -13.04
C ALA A 343 11.84 11.99 -12.88
N PHE A 344 10.79 11.45 -12.25
CA PHE A 344 10.58 10.01 -12.16
C PHE A 344 10.40 9.40 -13.55
N PRO A 345 10.87 8.15 -13.77
CA PRO A 345 10.65 7.48 -15.04
C PRO A 345 9.15 7.40 -15.32
N ASP A 346 8.78 7.58 -16.58
CA ASP A 346 7.45 7.21 -17.01
C ASP A 346 7.28 5.68 -16.86
N PRO A 347 6.04 5.17 -16.75
CA PRO A 347 5.83 3.73 -16.60
C PRO A 347 6.38 2.88 -17.77
N SER A 348 6.70 3.48 -18.93
CA SER A 348 7.29 2.80 -20.10
C SER A 348 8.79 2.60 -20.02
N GLY A 349 9.50 3.55 -19.43
CA GLY A 349 10.93 3.49 -19.19
C GLY A 349 11.26 3.04 -17.77
N PHE A 350 10.29 2.59 -16.96
CA PHE A 350 10.54 2.22 -15.57
C PHE A 350 11.57 1.10 -15.44
N ASP A 351 11.39 0.01 -16.16
CA ASP A 351 12.32 -1.14 -16.08
C ASP A 351 13.68 -0.78 -16.69
N ASP A 352 13.70 -0.07 -17.82
CA ASP A 352 14.94 0.44 -18.43
C ASP A 352 15.67 1.41 -17.51
N PHE A 353 14.94 2.28 -16.81
CA PHE A 353 15.48 3.20 -15.83
C PHE A 353 16.08 2.43 -14.65
N VAL A 354 15.38 1.44 -14.10
CA VAL A 354 15.89 0.59 -13.01
C VAL A 354 17.15 -0.14 -13.44
N VAL A 355 17.16 -0.76 -14.63
CA VAL A 355 18.37 -1.42 -15.17
C VAL A 355 19.49 -0.41 -15.39
N SER A 356 19.18 0.82 -15.82
CA SER A 356 20.19 1.87 -16.02
C SER A 356 20.90 2.28 -14.73
N LEU A 357 20.26 2.14 -13.56
CA LEU A 357 20.87 2.43 -12.25
C LEU A 357 22.13 1.59 -11.98
N PHE A 358 22.19 0.38 -12.54
CA PHE A 358 23.23 -0.62 -12.31
C PHE A 358 24.17 -0.81 -13.50
N ARG A 359 23.96 -0.07 -14.60
CA ARG A 359 24.81 -0.16 -15.79
C ARG A 359 25.89 0.93 -15.80
N PRO A 360 27.13 0.58 -16.20
CA PRO A 360 28.17 1.57 -16.46
C PRO A 360 27.73 2.55 -17.57
N GLU A 361 28.05 3.83 -17.40
CA GLU A 361 27.85 4.83 -18.45
C GLU A 361 28.93 4.70 -19.55
N ARG A 362 28.68 5.29 -20.73
CA ARG A 362 29.63 5.23 -21.85
C ARG A 362 31.02 5.72 -21.40
N GLY A 363 32.06 4.96 -21.72
CA GLY A 363 33.46 5.33 -21.43
C GLY A 363 34.03 4.77 -20.12
N SER A 364 33.54 3.62 -19.65
CA SER A 364 34.01 2.93 -18.43
C SER A 364 33.69 3.66 -17.12
N ALA A 365 32.75 4.61 -17.13
CA ALA A 365 32.31 5.28 -15.92
C ALA A 365 31.46 4.33 -15.05
N PRO A 366 31.65 4.32 -13.71
CA PRO A 366 30.87 3.47 -12.80
C PRO A 366 29.37 3.78 -12.89
N SER A 367 28.53 2.79 -12.62
CA SER A 367 27.07 2.94 -12.62
C SER A 367 26.61 4.04 -11.63
N PRO A 368 25.41 4.64 -11.82
CA PRO A 368 24.84 5.56 -10.83
C PRO A 368 24.83 4.97 -9.42
N MET A 369 24.48 3.70 -9.26
CA MET A 369 24.47 3.03 -7.95
C MET A 369 25.86 2.75 -7.40
N SER A 370 26.88 2.52 -8.25
CA SER A 370 28.27 2.45 -7.79
C SER A 370 28.78 3.80 -7.27
N ARG A 371 28.43 4.91 -7.93
CA ARG A 371 28.76 6.26 -7.43
C ARG A 371 28.04 6.57 -6.13
N ALA A 372 26.76 6.22 -6.03
CA ALA A 372 25.99 6.31 -4.80
C ALA A 372 26.71 5.52 -3.68
N ARG A 373 27.07 4.26 -3.95
CA ARG A 373 27.81 3.42 -3.00
C ARG A 373 29.10 4.08 -2.52
N ASP A 374 29.92 4.63 -3.42
CA ASP A 374 31.19 5.28 -3.05
C ASP A 374 30.96 6.50 -2.14
N ARG A 375 29.94 7.29 -2.44
CA ARG A 375 29.52 8.43 -1.62
C ARG A 375 29.02 8.01 -0.25
N LEU A 376 28.21 6.94 -0.17
CA LEU A 376 27.75 6.37 1.09
C LEU A 376 28.93 5.82 1.90
N ALA A 377 29.86 5.10 1.27
CA ALA A 377 31.06 4.57 1.89
C ALA A 377 31.93 5.69 2.49
N ALA A 378 32.11 6.80 1.78
CA ALA A 378 32.84 7.96 2.29
C ALA A 378 32.19 8.55 3.56
N ARG A 379 30.84 8.65 3.58
CA ARG A 379 30.10 9.12 4.76
C ARG A 379 30.21 8.16 5.94
N VAL A 380 30.06 6.85 5.70
CA VAL A 380 30.21 5.79 6.71
C VAL A 380 31.61 5.82 7.30
N ASN A 381 32.65 5.84 6.47
CA ASN A 381 34.03 5.86 6.92
C ASN A 381 34.39 7.14 7.70
N ALA A 382 33.85 8.29 7.30
CA ALA A 382 34.00 9.53 8.07
C ALA A 382 33.33 9.44 9.45
N LEU A 383 32.10 8.90 9.52
CA LEU A 383 31.41 8.71 10.78
C LEU A 383 32.15 7.72 11.70
N ILE A 384 32.67 6.62 11.17
CA ILE A 384 33.46 5.65 11.94
C ILE A 384 34.70 6.32 12.55
N ARG A 385 35.43 7.15 11.79
CA ARG A 385 36.60 7.88 12.31
C ARG A 385 36.22 8.85 13.43
N ASP A 386 35.17 9.64 13.22
CA ASP A 386 34.70 10.60 14.22
C ASP A 386 34.18 9.88 15.47
N TRP A 387 33.49 8.74 15.29
CA TRP A 387 33.00 7.91 16.38
C TRP A 387 34.16 7.34 17.21
N ASN A 388 35.14 6.71 16.57
CA ASN A 388 36.31 6.15 17.26
C ASN A 388 37.13 7.22 17.98
N THR A 389 37.10 8.46 17.50
CA THR A 389 37.75 9.59 18.20
C THR A 389 37.00 9.96 19.48
N ALA A 390 35.67 9.91 19.46
CA ALA A 390 34.83 10.26 20.61
C ALA A 390 34.66 9.10 21.61
N HIS A 391 34.63 7.86 21.12
CA HIS A 391 34.32 6.63 21.85
C HIS A 391 35.31 5.51 21.45
N PRO A 392 36.61 5.61 21.81
CA PRO A 392 37.66 4.72 21.32
C PRO A 392 37.50 3.26 21.78
N ASP A 393 36.80 3.02 22.89
CA ASP A 393 36.57 1.69 23.46
C ASP A 393 35.29 1.01 22.92
N ASP A 394 34.54 1.67 22.02
CA ASP A 394 33.33 1.09 21.43
C ASP A 394 33.60 0.42 20.08
N GLU A 395 33.33 -0.88 20.01
CA GLU A 395 33.36 -1.65 18.77
C GLU A 395 31.96 -1.86 18.15
N LEU A 396 30.87 -1.56 18.89
CA LEU A 396 29.52 -1.87 18.42
C LEU A 396 29.09 -0.97 17.26
N VAL A 397 29.23 0.34 17.43
CA VAL A 397 28.76 1.32 16.45
C VAL A 397 29.55 1.24 15.16
N PRO A 398 30.90 1.22 15.19
CA PRO A 398 31.70 0.94 14.00
C PRO A 398 31.33 -0.40 13.35
N GLY A 399 31.09 -1.43 14.17
CA GLY A 399 30.74 -2.77 13.70
C GLY A 399 29.45 -2.82 12.89
N PHE A 400 28.35 -2.22 13.38
CA PHE A 400 27.11 -2.21 12.59
C PHE A 400 27.21 -1.27 11.38
N LEU A 401 27.91 -0.13 11.47
CA LEU A 401 28.11 0.79 10.34
C LEU A 401 28.85 0.09 9.20
N ALA A 402 29.90 -0.67 9.52
CA ALA A 402 30.61 -1.51 8.56
C ALA A 402 29.70 -2.60 7.97
N SER A 403 28.87 -3.26 8.80
CA SER A 403 27.94 -4.29 8.33
C SER A 403 26.89 -3.75 7.33
N TRP A 404 26.46 -2.49 7.50
CA TRP A 404 25.54 -1.85 6.56
C TRP A 404 26.19 -1.65 5.20
N LEU A 405 27.46 -1.21 5.18
CA LEU A 405 28.22 -1.05 3.95
C LEU A 405 28.51 -2.41 3.28
N GLU A 406 28.82 -3.46 4.04
CA GLU A 406 28.94 -4.82 3.51
C GLU A 406 27.65 -5.28 2.84
N SER A 407 26.49 -5.04 3.47
CA SER A 407 25.18 -5.40 2.91
C SER A 407 24.89 -4.64 1.61
N VAL A 408 25.25 -3.36 1.55
CA VAL A 408 25.14 -2.54 0.34
C VAL A 408 26.03 -3.08 -0.77
N ASN A 409 27.32 -3.33 -0.50
CA ASN A 409 28.28 -3.84 -1.47
C ASN A 409 27.84 -5.19 -2.04
N ALA A 410 27.50 -6.15 -1.16
CA ALA A 410 27.09 -7.48 -1.59
C ALA A 410 25.80 -7.47 -2.41
N THR A 411 24.90 -6.52 -2.16
CA THR A 411 23.66 -6.38 -2.93
C THR A 411 23.94 -5.74 -4.28
N LEU A 412 24.69 -4.64 -4.31
CA LEU A 412 25.09 -3.98 -5.54
C LEU A 412 25.82 -4.92 -6.51
N GLU A 413 26.77 -5.72 -6.01
CA GLU A 413 27.50 -6.70 -6.82
C GLU A 413 26.57 -7.68 -7.53
N ARG A 414 25.49 -8.12 -6.87
CA ARG A 414 24.48 -9.00 -7.49
C ARG A 414 23.67 -8.28 -8.56
N GLU A 415 23.26 -7.04 -8.31
CA GLU A 415 22.48 -6.25 -9.29
C GLU A 415 23.30 -5.93 -10.53
N GLU A 416 24.55 -5.49 -10.36
CA GLU A 416 25.42 -5.16 -11.49
C GLU A 416 25.76 -6.41 -12.32
N ALA A 417 25.97 -7.57 -11.67
CA ALA A 417 26.13 -8.84 -12.37
C ALA A 417 24.87 -9.22 -13.16
N ALA A 418 23.67 -9.03 -12.60
CA ALA A 418 22.41 -9.28 -13.30
C ALA A 418 22.20 -8.32 -14.49
N ALA A 419 22.56 -7.04 -14.33
CA ALA A 419 22.42 -6.02 -15.36
C ALA A 419 23.36 -6.20 -16.57
N GLN A 420 24.48 -6.93 -16.39
CA GLN A 420 25.43 -7.30 -17.45
C GLN A 420 24.94 -8.47 -18.33
N GLY A 421 24.01 -9.30 -17.84
CA GLY A 421 23.48 -10.47 -18.58
C GLY A 421 22.42 -10.14 -19.64
N PHE A 422 21.94 -8.90 -19.70
CA PHE A 422 20.98 -8.43 -20.70
C PHE A 422 21.73 -7.98 -21.98
N PRO A 423 21.35 -8.46 -23.18
CA PRO A 423 21.98 -8.03 -24.43
C PRO A 423 21.94 -6.52 -24.57
N GLN A 424 22.99 -5.94 -25.15
CA GLN A 424 23.02 -4.51 -25.47
C GLN A 424 21.88 -4.20 -26.45
N GLY A 425 20.76 -3.70 -25.93
CA GLY A 425 19.83 -2.93 -26.74
C GLY A 425 20.59 -1.75 -27.36
N PRO A 426 20.31 -1.38 -28.62
CA PRO A 426 21.13 -0.43 -29.34
C PRO A 426 21.10 0.92 -28.61
N ALA A 427 22.27 1.38 -28.20
CA ALA A 427 22.44 2.66 -27.55
C ALA A 427 22.35 3.80 -28.59
N GLY A 428 21.13 4.30 -28.82
CA GLY A 428 20.72 5.66 -29.23
C GLY A 428 21.35 6.33 -30.47
N ARG A 429 20.53 7.07 -31.25
CA ARG A 429 20.96 8.29 -31.96
C ARG A 429 19.80 9.12 -32.52
N THR A 430 19.73 10.36 -32.04
CA THR A 430 19.26 11.53 -32.78
C THR A 430 20.18 11.75 -34.01
N GLY A 431 19.60 11.87 -35.21
CA GLY A 431 20.27 12.36 -36.43
C GLY A 431 20.39 11.32 -37.58
N PRO A 432 20.26 11.75 -38.86
CA PRO A 432 19.60 10.96 -39.90
C PRO A 432 20.56 10.15 -40.79
N GLY A 433 20.04 9.04 -41.32
CA GLY A 433 20.58 8.36 -42.50
C GLY A 433 21.36 7.08 -42.18
N GLY A 434 20.71 5.93 -42.42
CA GLY A 434 21.37 4.62 -42.41
C GLY A 434 20.36 3.48 -42.27
N ALA A 435 20.07 2.84 -43.40
CA ALA A 435 19.12 1.76 -43.68
C ALA A 435 18.71 0.83 -42.52
N VAL A 436 17.38 0.70 -42.42
CA VAL A 436 16.56 -0.10 -41.49
C VAL A 436 16.73 -1.60 -41.76
N ALA A 437 16.98 -2.39 -40.72
CA ALA A 437 16.52 -3.77 -40.65
C ALA A 437 15.11 -3.74 -40.05
N GLU A 438 14.11 -4.21 -40.81
CA GLU A 438 12.68 -4.06 -40.54
C GLU A 438 12.20 -4.83 -39.28
N ALA A 439 11.17 -4.24 -38.68
CA ALA A 439 10.70 -4.42 -37.32
C ALA A 439 9.53 -5.43 -37.18
N PRO A 440 9.50 -6.24 -36.10
CA PRO A 440 8.25 -6.83 -35.60
C PRO A 440 7.41 -5.88 -34.71
N SER A 441 7.91 -4.68 -34.35
CA SER A 441 7.21 -3.76 -33.43
C SER A 441 6.15 -2.89 -34.09
N ASP A 442 6.40 -2.42 -35.31
CA ASP A 442 5.54 -1.42 -35.96
C ASP A 442 4.30 -2.05 -36.59
N GLU A 443 4.43 -3.28 -37.10
CA GLU A 443 3.29 -4.03 -37.66
C GLU A 443 2.32 -4.49 -36.58
N ALA A 444 2.82 -5.02 -35.46
CA ALA A 444 2.00 -5.39 -34.31
C ALA A 444 1.27 -4.17 -33.72
N ALA A 445 1.96 -3.03 -33.60
CA ALA A 445 1.34 -1.79 -33.13
C ALA A 445 0.27 -1.27 -34.11
N ALA A 446 0.52 -1.33 -35.42
CA ALA A 446 -0.45 -0.95 -36.43
C ALA A 446 -1.66 -1.90 -36.47
N ALA A 447 -1.45 -3.20 -36.25
CA ALA A 447 -2.54 -4.18 -36.15
C ALA A 447 -3.42 -3.94 -34.93
N VAL A 448 -2.83 -3.81 -33.74
CA VAL A 448 -3.56 -3.50 -32.49
C VAL A 448 -4.33 -2.20 -32.62
N HIS A 449 -3.73 -1.17 -33.22
CA HIS A 449 -4.41 0.11 -33.46
C HIS A 449 -5.64 -0.05 -34.36
N ARG A 450 -5.51 -0.74 -35.51
CA ARG A 450 -6.64 -1.00 -36.42
C ARG A 450 -7.75 -1.80 -35.75
N GLU A 451 -7.40 -2.86 -35.02
CA GLU A 451 -8.35 -3.70 -34.30
C GLU A 451 -9.10 -2.90 -33.22
N ALA A 452 -8.39 -2.07 -32.45
CA ALA A 452 -8.98 -1.22 -31.42
C ALA A 452 -9.87 -0.12 -32.03
N ALA A 453 -9.43 0.51 -33.12
CA ALA A 453 -10.19 1.53 -33.84
C ALA A 453 -11.49 0.96 -34.45
N ALA A 454 -11.50 -0.33 -34.83
CA ALA A 454 -12.68 -1.00 -35.37
C ALA A 454 -13.83 -1.15 -34.35
N LEU A 455 -13.56 -1.02 -33.05
CA LEU A 455 -14.60 -0.95 -32.02
C LEU A 455 -15.48 0.31 -32.17
N GLY A 456 -15.00 1.32 -32.90
CA GLY A 456 -15.74 2.55 -33.20
C GLY A 456 -15.98 3.43 -31.97
N GLY A 457 -16.96 4.33 -32.10
CA GLY A 457 -17.39 5.22 -31.01
C GLY A 457 -18.33 4.56 -29.99
N PRO A 458 -18.98 5.34 -29.13
CA PRO A 458 -19.82 4.85 -28.02
C PRO A 458 -20.81 3.74 -28.37
N GLY A 459 -21.50 3.86 -29.50
CA GLY A 459 -22.46 2.84 -29.93
C GLY A 459 -21.82 1.47 -30.23
N GLY A 460 -20.56 1.45 -30.70
CA GLY A 460 -19.82 0.24 -31.04
C GLY A 460 -19.40 -0.55 -29.81
N TRP A 461 -18.78 0.08 -28.81
CA TRP A 461 -18.41 -0.62 -27.58
C TRP A 461 -19.62 -0.95 -26.69
N GLN A 462 -20.69 -0.15 -26.72
CA GLN A 462 -21.96 -0.52 -26.08
C GLN A 462 -22.61 -1.75 -26.72
N ALA A 463 -22.51 -1.91 -28.05
CA ALA A 463 -22.95 -3.11 -28.74
C ALA A 463 -22.10 -4.34 -28.39
N SER A 464 -20.77 -4.17 -28.29
CA SER A 464 -19.86 -5.21 -27.79
C SER A 464 -20.23 -5.65 -26.36
N PHE A 465 -20.41 -4.68 -25.45
CA PHE A 465 -20.87 -4.93 -24.08
C PHE A 465 -22.21 -5.67 -24.04
N ALA A 466 -23.16 -5.28 -24.88
CA ALA A 466 -24.48 -5.90 -24.94
C ALA A 466 -24.47 -7.36 -25.41
N THR A 467 -23.45 -7.75 -26.18
CA THR A 467 -23.28 -9.07 -26.77
C THR A 467 -22.53 -10.02 -25.83
N HIS A 468 -21.43 -9.55 -25.26
CA HIS A 468 -20.50 -10.38 -24.48
C HIS A 468 -20.78 -10.39 -22.98
N ALA A 469 -21.44 -9.37 -22.44
CA ALA A 469 -21.63 -9.20 -21.00
C ALA A 469 -23.06 -9.52 -20.53
N ARG A 470 -23.68 -10.64 -20.96
CA ARG A 470 -25.13 -10.93 -20.74
C ARG A 470 -25.60 -10.81 -19.28
N THR A 471 -24.73 -11.09 -18.31
CA THR A 471 -25.03 -10.95 -16.87
C THR A 471 -24.82 -9.51 -16.38
N PHE A 472 -23.73 -8.86 -16.78
CA PHE A 472 -23.47 -7.45 -16.46
C PHE A 472 -24.48 -6.51 -17.11
N ARG A 473 -24.88 -6.76 -18.36
CA ARG A 473 -25.92 -6.01 -19.08
C ARG A 473 -27.25 -5.97 -18.33
N PHE A 474 -27.60 -7.06 -17.65
CA PHE A 474 -28.83 -7.10 -16.84
C PHE A 474 -28.79 -6.07 -15.70
N ALA A 475 -27.64 -5.95 -15.02
CA ALA A 475 -27.42 -4.96 -13.98
C ALA A 475 -27.18 -3.55 -14.55
N ALA A 476 -26.51 -3.45 -15.70
CA ALA A 476 -26.10 -2.18 -16.28
C ALA A 476 -27.28 -1.30 -16.73
N ARG A 477 -28.43 -1.91 -17.07
CA ARG A 477 -29.70 -1.20 -17.34
C ARG A 477 -30.21 -0.34 -16.17
N LEU A 478 -29.63 -0.49 -14.98
CA LEU A 478 -29.97 0.31 -13.81
C LEU A 478 -29.09 1.57 -13.69
N PHE A 479 -28.03 1.72 -14.50
CA PHE A 479 -27.25 2.95 -14.58
C PHE A 479 -28.01 4.01 -15.39
N PRO A 480 -27.79 5.31 -15.11
CA PRO A 480 -28.11 6.35 -16.07
C PRO A 480 -27.20 6.24 -17.31
N ALA A 481 -27.69 6.75 -18.45
CA ALA A 481 -27.08 6.51 -19.77
C ALA A 481 -25.60 6.92 -19.86
N GLU A 482 -25.21 8.03 -19.22
CA GLU A 482 -23.82 8.50 -19.22
C GLU A 482 -22.88 7.54 -18.48
N GLN A 483 -23.27 7.09 -17.29
CA GLN A 483 -22.47 6.16 -16.48
C GLN A 483 -22.46 4.76 -17.09
N GLU A 484 -23.58 4.33 -17.68
CA GLU A 484 -23.63 3.08 -18.44
C GLU A 484 -22.62 3.08 -19.59
N ARG A 485 -22.51 4.19 -20.34
CA ARG A 485 -21.53 4.35 -21.43
C ARG A 485 -20.10 4.15 -20.94
N LEU A 486 -19.74 4.72 -19.79
CA LEU A 486 -18.41 4.59 -19.20
C LEU A 486 -18.15 3.17 -18.67
N VAL A 487 -19.14 2.54 -18.01
CA VAL A 487 -19.04 1.13 -17.57
C VAL A 487 -18.86 0.19 -18.77
N ALA A 488 -19.65 0.40 -19.83
CA ALA A 488 -19.54 -0.36 -21.07
C ALA A 488 -18.18 -0.15 -21.74
N GLY A 489 -17.63 1.06 -21.68
CA GLY A 489 -16.29 1.39 -22.16
C GLY A 489 -15.19 0.69 -21.39
N VAL A 490 -15.20 0.74 -20.05
CA VAL A 490 -14.24 0.00 -19.21
C VAL A 490 -14.34 -1.51 -19.45
N TYR A 491 -15.56 -2.05 -19.60
CA TYR A 491 -15.72 -3.46 -19.95
C TYR A 491 -15.15 -3.79 -21.33
N ALA A 492 -15.42 -2.96 -22.34
CA ALA A 492 -14.90 -3.15 -23.69
C ALA A 492 -13.37 -3.08 -23.71
N PHE A 493 -12.76 -2.20 -22.90
CA PHE A 493 -11.32 -2.17 -22.67
C PHE A 493 -10.81 -3.52 -22.12
N CYS A 494 -11.47 -4.06 -21.09
CA CYS A 494 -11.09 -5.35 -20.50
C CYS A 494 -11.17 -6.47 -21.54
N ARG A 495 -12.31 -6.57 -22.22
CA ARG A 495 -12.53 -7.61 -23.22
C ARG A 495 -11.57 -7.51 -24.40
N PHE A 496 -11.32 -6.30 -24.90
CA PHE A 496 -10.34 -6.10 -25.96
C PHE A 496 -8.94 -6.53 -25.51
N THR A 497 -8.58 -6.24 -24.25
CA THR A 497 -7.29 -6.67 -23.68
C THR A 497 -7.17 -8.19 -23.66
N ASP A 498 -8.23 -8.92 -23.26
CA ASP A 498 -8.25 -10.39 -23.32
C ASP A 498 -8.16 -10.90 -24.78
N ASP A 499 -8.89 -10.28 -25.70
CA ASP A 499 -8.93 -10.64 -27.12
C ASP A 499 -7.58 -10.49 -27.82
N LEU A 500 -6.71 -9.59 -27.33
CA LEU A 500 -5.35 -9.44 -27.84
C LEU A 500 -4.53 -10.73 -27.71
N VAL A 501 -4.87 -11.58 -26.74
CA VAL A 501 -4.23 -12.88 -26.46
C VAL A 501 -5.08 -14.03 -26.95
N ASP A 502 -6.36 -14.09 -26.55
CA ASP A 502 -7.26 -15.22 -26.82
C ASP A 502 -7.61 -15.40 -28.31
N HIS A 503 -7.55 -14.33 -29.10
CA HIS A 503 -7.94 -14.32 -30.51
C HIS A 503 -6.83 -13.77 -31.43
N ALA A 504 -5.59 -13.80 -30.96
CA ALA A 504 -4.45 -13.40 -31.77
C ALA A 504 -4.30 -14.32 -33.01
N PRO A 505 -4.00 -13.74 -34.20
CA PRO A 505 -3.74 -14.53 -35.40
C PRO A 505 -2.52 -15.45 -35.25
N ASP A 506 -1.54 -15.02 -34.46
CA ASP A 506 -0.31 -15.73 -34.16
C ASP A 506 -0.21 -15.97 -32.64
N PRO A 507 -0.25 -17.24 -32.19
CA PRO A 507 -0.15 -17.57 -30.77
C PRO A 507 1.29 -17.56 -30.23
N ASP A 508 2.31 -17.17 -31.02
CA ASP A 508 3.69 -17.02 -30.53
C ASP A 508 3.73 -16.03 -29.34
N PRO A 509 4.21 -16.44 -28.15
CA PRO A 509 4.30 -15.59 -26.97
C PRO A 509 4.98 -14.24 -27.22
N ARG A 510 5.99 -14.18 -28.11
CA ARG A 510 6.69 -12.94 -28.45
C ARG A 510 5.79 -11.95 -29.20
N VAL A 511 4.91 -12.46 -30.07
CA VAL A 511 3.93 -11.66 -30.81
C VAL A 511 2.83 -11.18 -29.87
N LEU A 512 2.34 -12.04 -28.99
CA LEU A 512 1.35 -11.70 -27.97
C LEU A 512 1.86 -10.61 -27.02
N GLU A 513 3.10 -10.75 -26.55
CA GLU A 513 3.75 -9.76 -25.70
C GLU A 513 3.96 -8.43 -26.44
N ALA A 514 4.33 -8.47 -27.73
CA ALA A 514 4.43 -7.26 -28.55
C ALA A 514 3.08 -6.54 -28.72
N ARG A 515 1.98 -7.29 -28.90
CA ARG A 515 0.62 -6.74 -28.98
C ARG A 515 0.20 -6.09 -27.66
N LEU A 516 0.46 -6.73 -26.51
CA LEU A 516 0.18 -6.17 -25.18
C LEU A 516 1.03 -4.93 -24.89
N ARG A 517 2.32 -4.92 -25.29
CA ARG A 517 3.18 -3.72 -25.20
C ARG A 517 2.64 -2.56 -26.04
N ALA A 518 2.23 -2.83 -27.28
CA ALA A 518 1.62 -1.82 -28.14
C ALA A 518 0.34 -1.24 -27.53
N TRP A 519 -0.52 -2.11 -26.99
CA TRP A 519 -1.75 -1.71 -26.30
C TRP A 519 -1.46 -0.84 -25.07
N THR A 520 -0.49 -1.23 -24.25
CA THR A 520 -0.03 -0.44 -23.09
C THR A 520 0.44 0.96 -23.50
N GLY A 521 1.17 1.07 -24.61
CA GLY A 521 1.60 2.37 -25.16
C GLY A 521 0.42 3.27 -25.55
N LEU A 522 -0.62 2.71 -26.17
CA LEU A 522 -1.84 3.45 -26.53
C LEU A 522 -2.62 3.89 -25.29
N VAL A 523 -2.75 3.04 -24.27
CA VAL A 523 -3.40 3.39 -22.99
C VAL A 523 -2.71 4.58 -22.33
N ARG A 524 -1.37 4.59 -22.27
CA ARG A 524 -0.59 5.66 -21.66
C ARG A 524 -0.75 6.99 -22.41
N ARG A 525 -0.78 6.94 -23.74
CA ARG A 525 -1.06 8.12 -24.58
C ARG A 525 -2.43 8.71 -24.28
N ALA A 526 -3.48 7.90 -24.31
CA ALA A 526 -4.84 8.34 -24.03
C ALA A 526 -5.00 8.91 -22.61
N TRP A 527 -4.41 8.25 -21.61
CA TRP A 527 -4.42 8.74 -20.23
C TRP A 527 -3.67 10.07 -20.08
N SER A 528 -2.63 10.30 -20.87
CA SER A 528 -1.89 11.58 -20.92
C SER A 528 -2.56 12.65 -21.79
N HIS A 529 -3.85 12.47 -22.11
CA HIS A 529 -4.65 13.36 -22.97
C HIS A 529 -4.10 13.56 -24.39
N GLN A 530 -3.34 12.58 -24.89
CA GLN A 530 -2.92 12.57 -26.29
C GLN A 530 -3.94 11.78 -27.12
N ASP A 531 -4.33 12.34 -28.26
CA ASP A 531 -5.21 11.66 -29.22
C ASP A 531 -4.53 10.39 -29.74
N THR A 532 -5.17 9.24 -29.52
CA THR A 532 -4.72 7.95 -30.01
C THR A 532 -5.37 7.57 -31.34
N GLY A 533 -6.42 8.29 -31.76
CA GLY A 533 -7.28 7.91 -32.89
C GLY A 533 -8.14 6.68 -32.58
N ILE A 534 -8.27 6.29 -31.31
CA ILE A 534 -9.06 5.15 -30.84
C ILE A 534 -10.11 5.71 -29.89
N PRO A 535 -11.37 5.89 -30.37
CA PRO A 535 -12.41 6.55 -29.58
C PRO A 535 -12.66 5.94 -28.20
N LEU A 536 -12.51 4.61 -28.07
CA LEU A 536 -12.63 3.91 -26.79
C LEU A 536 -11.62 4.43 -25.76
N LEU A 537 -10.34 4.53 -26.16
CA LEU A 537 -9.28 4.96 -25.27
C LEU A 537 -9.39 6.46 -24.97
N ASP A 538 -9.54 7.27 -26.01
CA ASP A 538 -9.56 8.73 -25.87
C ASP A 538 -10.72 9.20 -24.99
N GLU A 539 -11.86 8.51 -25.05
CA GLU A 539 -13.02 8.81 -24.20
C GLU A 539 -12.91 8.21 -22.79
N VAL A 540 -12.70 6.88 -22.68
CA VAL A 540 -12.75 6.18 -21.39
C VAL A 540 -11.52 6.50 -20.54
N LEU A 541 -10.32 6.39 -21.12
CA LEU A 541 -9.08 6.69 -20.40
C LEU A 541 -8.91 8.21 -20.24
N GLY A 542 -9.38 9.01 -21.20
CA GLY A 542 -9.42 10.46 -21.07
C GLY A 542 -10.33 10.94 -19.92
N GLU A 543 -11.51 10.34 -19.74
CA GLU A 543 -12.38 10.62 -18.58
C GLU A 543 -11.77 10.10 -17.28
N THR A 544 -11.18 8.90 -17.30
CA THR A 544 -10.44 8.31 -16.17
C THR A 544 -9.35 9.24 -15.66
N ALA A 545 -8.51 9.75 -16.57
CA ALA A 545 -7.44 10.70 -16.26
C ALA A 545 -7.99 12.04 -15.75
N ARG A 546 -9.03 12.59 -16.38
CA ARG A 546 -9.68 13.84 -15.93
C ARG A 546 -10.21 13.76 -14.50
N ARG A 547 -10.59 12.56 -14.05
CA ARG A 547 -11.09 12.31 -12.68
C ARG A 547 -9.99 11.93 -11.68
N GLY A 548 -8.73 11.95 -12.09
CA GLY A 548 -7.60 11.62 -11.22
C GLY A 548 -7.48 10.14 -10.90
N VAL A 549 -8.14 9.27 -11.65
CA VAL A 549 -8.05 7.82 -11.44
C VAL A 549 -6.70 7.32 -11.98
N PRO A 550 -5.95 6.51 -11.20
CA PRO A 550 -4.65 6.02 -11.62
C PRO A 550 -4.72 5.17 -12.89
N VAL A 551 -3.81 5.42 -13.85
CA VAL A 551 -3.61 4.55 -15.03
C VAL A 551 -3.24 3.11 -14.65
N LEU A 552 -2.73 2.94 -13.43
CA LEU A 552 -2.31 1.66 -12.86
C LEU A 552 -3.40 0.59 -12.97
N TYR A 553 -4.68 0.92 -12.84
CA TYR A 553 -5.74 -0.09 -12.97
C TYR A 553 -5.81 -0.72 -14.37
N ALA A 554 -5.64 0.10 -15.41
CA ALA A 554 -5.59 -0.39 -16.79
C ALA A 554 -4.30 -1.18 -17.07
N GLU A 555 -3.16 -0.71 -16.55
CA GLU A 555 -1.88 -1.42 -16.73
C GLU A 555 -1.82 -2.75 -15.97
N GLU A 556 -2.31 -2.80 -14.73
CA GLU A 556 -2.37 -4.02 -13.95
C GLU A 556 -3.26 -5.08 -14.58
N LEU A 557 -4.35 -4.66 -15.25
CA LEU A 557 -5.18 -5.55 -16.05
C LEU A 557 -4.40 -6.16 -17.22
N ILE A 558 -3.67 -5.33 -17.98
CA ILE A 558 -2.82 -5.80 -19.09
C ILE A 558 -1.74 -6.76 -18.58
N ARG A 559 -1.12 -6.47 -17.42
CA ARG A 559 -0.17 -7.37 -16.76
C ARG A 559 -0.83 -8.68 -16.34
N GLY A 560 -2.06 -8.64 -15.84
CA GLY A 560 -2.84 -9.82 -15.50
C GLY A 560 -3.06 -10.73 -16.70
N VAL A 561 -3.42 -10.16 -17.86
CA VAL A 561 -3.55 -10.90 -19.12
C VAL A 561 -2.20 -11.44 -19.60
N ALA A 562 -1.11 -10.69 -19.41
CA ALA A 562 0.23 -11.16 -19.74
C ALA A 562 0.68 -12.38 -18.92
N MET A 563 0.18 -12.55 -17.68
CA MET A 563 0.49 -13.73 -16.86
C MET A 563 -0.02 -15.03 -17.49
N ASP A 564 -1.05 -14.96 -18.32
CA ASP A 564 -1.64 -16.12 -18.99
C ASP A 564 -0.86 -16.55 -20.26
N LEU A 565 0.22 -15.83 -20.63
CA LEU A 565 1.12 -16.20 -21.74
C LEU A 565 2.03 -17.39 -21.39
N GLU A 566 2.27 -17.61 -20.10
CA GLU A 566 3.07 -18.72 -19.60
C GLU A 566 2.25 -19.55 -18.61
N PRO A 567 2.37 -20.90 -18.63
CA PRO A 567 1.71 -21.74 -17.65
C PRO A 567 2.10 -21.34 -16.22
N SER A 568 1.13 -20.87 -15.44
CA SER A 568 1.32 -20.43 -14.07
C SER A 568 0.60 -21.34 -13.09
N ASP A 569 1.35 -21.82 -12.09
CA ASP A 569 0.81 -22.62 -10.99
C ASP A 569 0.57 -21.73 -9.76
N TYR A 570 -0.60 -21.86 -9.14
CA TYR A 570 -0.94 -21.12 -7.94
C TYR A 570 -0.71 -21.98 -6.70
N PRO A 571 0.39 -21.78 -5.95
CA PRO A 571 0.71 -22.64 -4.81
C PRO A 571 -0.34 -22.57 -3.70
N ASP A 572 -0.96 -21.40 -3.51
CA ASP A 572 -1.91 -21.15 -2.44
C ASP A 572 -2.99 -20.11 -2.82
N MET A 573 -3.98 -19.96 -1.94
CA MET A 573 -5.06 -18.96 -2.08
C MET A 573 -4.54 -17.52 -2.22
N ALA A 574 -3.38 -17.20 -1.65
CA ALA A 574 -2.83 -15.87 -1.72
C ALA A 574 -2.22 -15.62 -3.12
N ALA A 575 -1.51 -16.58 -3.71
CA ALA A 575 -1.07 -16.48 -5.11
C ALA A 575 -2.25 -16.27 -6.06
N LEU A 576 -3.33 -17.04 -5.85
CA LEU A 576 -4.56 -16.90 -6.64
C LEU A 576 -5.25 -15.53 -6.45
N ARG A 577 -5.24 -14.98 -5.22
CA ARG A 577 -5.71 -13.60 -4.98
C ARG A 577 -4.89 -12.58 -5.77
N GLY A 578 -3.59 -12.79 -5.95
CA GLY A 578 -2.72 -11.90 -6.74
C GLY A 578 -3.09 -11.86 -8.21
N TYR A 579 -3.36 -13.03 -8.80
CA TYR A 579 -3.91 -13.12 -10.13
C TYR A 579 -5.27 -12.43 -10.23
N SER A 580 -6.20 -12.78 -9.34
CA SER A 580 -7.55 -12.22 -9.30
C SER A 580 -7.59 -10.71 -9.06
N TYR A 581 -6.58 -10.18 -8.36
CA TYR A 581 -6.41 -8.75 -8.19
C TYR A 581 -6.24 -8.08 -9.57
N ARG A 582 -5.25 -8.54 -10.33
CA ARG A 582 -4.87 -8.00 -11.64
C ARG A 582 -5.96 -8.17 -12.68
N VAL A 583 -6.60 -9.33 -12.78
CA VAL A 583 -7.57 -9.60 -13.87
C VAL A 583 -8.99 -9.16 -13.57
N ALA A 584 -9.34 -8.83 -12.32
CA ALA A 584 -10.73 -8.50 -11.96
C ALA A 584 -10.88 -7.40 -10.91
N SER A 585 -10.09 -7.43 -9.83
CA SER A 585 -10.26 -6.49 -8.71
C SER A 585 -9.94 -5.05 -9.11
N VAL A 586 -8.92 -4.84 -9.94
CA VAL A 586 -8.58 -3.53 -10.51
C VAL A 586 -9.71 -2.90 -11.32
N VAL A 587 -10.59 -3.71 -11.93
CA VAL A 587 -11.77 -3.19 -12.66
C VAL A 587 -12.81 -2.63 -11.69
N GLY A 588 -13.02 -3.32 -10.57
CA GLY A 588 -13.90 -2.83 -9.50
C GLY A 588 -13.37 -1.54 -8.87
N LEU A 589 -12.06 -1.47 -8.62
CA LEU A 589 -11.38 -0.27 -8.12
C LEU A 589 -11.49 0.89 -9.10
N TRP A 590 -11.19 0.64 -10.38
CA TRP A 590 -11.31 1.62 -11.46
C TRP A 590 -12.71 2.23 -11.52
N LEU A 591 -13.76 1.40 -11.60
CA LEU A 591 -15.13 1.90 -11.68
C LEU A 591 -15.55 2.67 -10.42
N THR A 592 -15.07 2.25 -9.24
CA THR A 592 -15.39 2.90 -7.96
C THR A 592 -14.79 4.30 -7.88
N GLU A 593 -13.53 4.46 -8.28
CA GLU A 593 -12.87 5.76 -8.32
C GLU A 593 -13.35 6.63 -9.48
N LEU A 594 -13.64 6.04 -10.64
CA LEU A 594 -14.21 6.76 -11.80
C LEU A 594 -15.54 7.45 -11.43
N PHE A 595 -16.29 6.87 -10.51
CA PHE A 595 -17.53 7.44 -9.99
C PHE A 595 -17.35 8.23 -8.68
N GLY A 596 -16.12 8.64 -8.36
CA GLY A 596 -15.80 9.63 -7.33
C GLY A 596 -15.74 9.09 -5.91
N THR A 597 -15.54 7.77 -5.74
CA THR A 597 -15.39 7.15 -4.42
C THR A 597 -13.96 6.68 -4.20
N HIS A 598 -13.23 7.39 -3.34
CA HIS A 598 -11.82 7.10 -3.03
C HIS A 598 -11.61 6.61 -1.59
N ALA A 599 -12.68 6.37 -0.84
CA ALA A 599 -12.59 5.92 0.54
C ALA A 599 -11.92 4.53 0.58
N PRO A 600 -10.77 4.36 1.26
CA PRO A 600 -10.02 3.09 1.25
C PRO A 600 -10.86 1.89 1.69
N VAL A 601 -11.74 2.10 2.67
CA VAL A 601 -12.66 1.07 3.14
C VAL A 601 -13.67 0.62 2.08
N VAL A 602 -14.07 1.49 1.15
CA VAL A 602 -14.97 1.13 0.04
C VAL A 602 -14.18 0.50 -1.10
N LEU A 603 -12.96 0.98 -1.36
CA LEU A 603 -12.06 0.40 -2.37
C LEU A 603 -11.71 -1.06 -2.04
N ARG A 604 -11.38 -1.39 -0.78
CA ARG A 604 -11.18 -2.78 -0.34
C ARG A 604 -12.40 -3.68 -0.56
N ARG A 605 -13.60 -3.11 -0.59
CA ARG A 605 -14.86 -3.84 -0.79
C ARG A 605 -15.16 -4.03 -2.28
N ALA A 606 -14.76 -3.05 -3.11
CA ALA A 606 -14.73 -3.19 -4.55
C ALA A 606 -13.69 -4.24 -4.99
N GLU A 607 -12.52 -4.28 -4.34
CA GLU A 607 -11.50 -5.31 -4.54
C GLU A 607 -12.06 -6.70 -4.21
N ALA A 608 -12.64 -6.87 -3.00
CA ALA A 608 -13.26 -8.13 -2.60
C ALA A 608 -14.35 -8.59 -3.59
N LEU A 609 -15.16 -7.66 -4.10
CA LEU A 609 -16.16 -8.00 -5.13
C LEU A 609 -15.50 -8.54 -6.40
N GLY A 610 -14.43 -7.88 -6.89
CA GLY A 610 -13.70 -8.34 -8.06
C GLY A 610 -13.08 -9.72 -7.85
N HIS A 611 -12.47 -9.96 -6.68
CA HIS A 611 -11.94 -11.28 -6.32
C HIS A 611 -13.05 -12.35 -6.28
N ALA A 612 -14.18 -12.06 -5.62
CA ALA A 612 -15.32 -12.99 -5.56
C ALA A 612 -15.82 -13.36 -6.97
N MET A 613 -15.93 -12.37 -7.86
CA MET A 613 -16.35 -12.59 -9.24
C MET A 613 -15.34 -13.41 -10.05
N GLN A 614 -14.04 -13.21 -9.84
CA GLN A 614 -13.01 -13.99 -10.52
C GLN A 614 -12.92 -15.42 -9.98
N LEU A 615 -13.00 -15.61 -8.67
CA LEU A 615 -13.07 -16.94 -8.09
C LEU A 615 -14.31 -17.69 -8.59
N THR A 616 -15.44 -16.99 -8.74
CA THR A 616 -16.65 -17.56 -9.38
C THR A 616 -16.40 -17.99 -10.84
N ASN A 617 -15.62 -17.21 -11.61
CA ASN A 617 -15.26 -17.57 -12.98
C ASN A 617 -14.43 -18.85 -13.01
N ILE A 618 -13.37 -18.90 -12.22
CA ILE A 618 -12.45 -20.03 -12.11
C ILE A 618 -13.22 -21.30 -11.73
N LEU A 619 -14.08 -21.24 -10.72
CA LEU A 619 -14.85 -22.40 -10.27
C LEU A 619 -15.90 -22.85 -11.29
N ARG A 620 -16.48 -21.91 -12.05
CA ARG A 620 -17.47 -22.22 -13.09
C ARG A 620 -16.84 -22.84 -14.34
N ASP A 621 -15.62 -22.45 -14.69
CA ASP A 621 -15.01 -22.68 -16.01
C ASP A 621 -13.80 -23.63 -15.97
N VAL A 622 -13.60 -24.39 -14.87
CA VAL A 622 -12.45 -25.30 -14.68
C VAL A 622 -12.17 -26.18 -15.90
N GLY A 623 -13.18 -26.84 -16.47
CA GLY A 623 -12.98 -27.72 -17.62
C GLY A 623 -12.56 -27.01 -18.90
N GLU A 624 -13.09 -25.80 -19.12
CA GLU A 624 -12.72 -24.96 -20.26
C GLU A 624 -11.27 -24.47 -20.12
N ASP A 625 -10.89 -24.02 -18.93
CA ASP A 625 -9.54 -23.58 -18.60
C ASP A 625 -8.54 -24.74 -18.73
N TRP A 626 -8.91 -25.92 -18.24
CA TRP A 626 -8.10 -27.14 -18.38
C TRP A 626 -7.88 -27.52 -19.84
N GLY A 627 -8.92 -27.42 -20.68
CA GLY A 627 -8.82 -27.66 -22.13
C GLY A 627 -7.87 -26.68 -22.85
N ARG A 628 -7.63 -25.51 -22.27
CA ARG A 628 -6.65 -24.51 -22.75
C ARG A 628 -5.26 -24.67 -22.11
N GLY A 629 -5.06 -25.72 -21.31
CA GLY A 629 -3.80 -25.97 -20.60
C GLY A 629 -3.59 -25.10 -19.36
N ARG A 630 -4.65 -24.53 -18.77
CA ARG A 630 -4.59 -23.65 -17.60
C ARG A 630 -5.20 -24.31 -16.37
N LEU A 631 -4.59 -24.07 -15.20
CA LEU A 631 -5.10 -24.53 -13.90
C LEU A 631 -5.01 -23.40 -12.87
N TYR A 632 -6.14 -22.77 -12.56
CA TYR A 632 -6.20 -21.66 -11.60
C TYR A 632 -6.46 -22.11 -10.14
N LEU A 633 -6.82 -23.38 -9.92
CA LEU A 633 -7.12 -23.89 -8.59
C LEU A 633 -5.84 -23.90 -7.72
N PRO A 634 -5.90 -23.45 -6.45
CA PRO A 634 -4.73 -23.46 -5.57
C PRO A 634 -4.27 -24.88 -5.26
N LEU A 635 -2.97 -25.14 -5.44
CA LEU A 635 -2.38 -26.46 -5.31
C LEU A 635 -2.41 -26.98 -3.86
N ASP A 636 -2.22 -26.12 -2.86
CA ASP A 636 -2.33 -26.50 -1.44
C ASP A 636 -3.75 -27.00 -1.10
N ARG A 637 -4.78 -26.35 -1.66
CA ARG A 637 -6.18 -26.72 -1.46
C ARG A 637 -6.53 -28.00 -2.19
N MET A 638 -6.11 -28.13 -3.45
CA MET A 638 -6.26 -29.38 -4.19
C MET A 638 -5.66 -30.55 -3.42
N ALA A 639 -4.41 -30.40 -2.96
CA ALA A 639 -3.73 -31.43 -2.17
C ALA A 639 -4.43 -31.72 -0.83
N ALA A 640 -4.92 -30.70 -0.12
CA ALA A 640 -5.63 -30.88 1.15
C ALA A 640 -6.92 -31.69 1.02
N HIS A 641 -7.57 -31.67 -0.16
CA HIS A 641 -8.74 -32.47 -0.46
C HIS A 641 -8.42 -33.76 -1.23
N GLY A 642 -7.15 -34.08 -1.49
CA GLY A 642 -6.76 -35.28 -2.23
C GLY A 642 -7.11 -35.21 -3.74
N VAL A 643 -7.18 -34.00 -4.29
CA VAL A 643 -7.32 -33.76 -5.73
C VAL A 643 -5.95 -33.42 -6.31
N ASP A 644 -5.61 -34.03 -7.45
CA ASP A 644 -4.39 -33.76 -8.18
C ASP A 644 -4.67 -33.61 -9.69
N ARG A 645 -3.62 -33.30 -10.47
CA ARG A 645 -3.77 -33.12 -11.92
C ARG A 645 -4.20 -34.40 -12.63
N THR A 646 -3.76 -35.56 -12.15
CA THR A 646 -4.07 -36.86 -12.77
C THR A 646 -5.54 -37.21 -12.62
N SER A 647 -6.07 -37.09 -11.40
CA SER A 647 -7.48 -37.29 -11.11
C SER A 647 -8.38 -36.29 -11.83
N LEU A 648 -7.93 -35.04 -12.02
CA LEU A 648 -8.63 -34.04 -12.84
C LEU A 648 -8.66 -34.43 -14.32
N ASP A 649 -7.52 -34.86 -14.86
CA ASP A 649 -7.36 -35.30 -16.26
C ASP A 649 -8.22 -36.54 -16.58
N GLU A 650 -8.28 -37.50 -15.65
CA GLU A 650 -9.18 -38.66 -15.74
C GLU A 650 -10.66 -38.24 -15.76
N ALA A 651 -11.06 -37.32 -14.89
CA ALA A 651 -12.42 -36.83 -14.83
C ALA A 651 -12.83 -36.06 -16.10
N VAL A 652 -11.93 -35.23 -16.65
CA VAL A 652 -12.19 -34.51 -17.91
C VAL A 652 -12.34 -35.46 -19.11
N ARG A 653 -11.64 -36.60 -19.12
CA ARG A 653 -11.76 -37.64 -20.17
C ARG A 653 -13.00 -38.54 -20.06
N GLY A 654 -13.95 -38.18 -19.19
CA GLY A 654 -15.19 -38.93 -19.00
C GLY A 654 -15.17 -39.89 -17.80
N GLY A 655 -14.16 -39.78 -16.93
CA GLY A 655 -14.14 -40.44 -15.63
C GLY A 655 -15.11 -39.81 -14.61
N THR A 656 -15.20 -40.41 -13.43
CA THR A 656 -15.97 -39.84 -12.30
C THR A 656 -15.21 -38.68 -11.66
N LEU A 657 -15.94 -37.71 -11.10
CA LEU A 657 -15.33 -36.62 -10.33
C LEU A 657 -14.49 -37.20 -9.16
N PRO A 658 -13.31 -36.63 -8.85
CA PRO A 658 -12.51 -37.06 -7.71
C PRO A 658 -13.30 -36.98 -6.40
N GLU A 659 -13.06 -37.88 -5.45
CA GLU A 659 -13.78 -37.90 -4.16
C GLU A 659 -13.67 -36.55 -3.41
N GLY A 660 -12.49 -35.93 -3.47
CA GLY A 660 -12.20 -34.60 -2.91
C GLY A 660 -12.76 -33.40 -3.66
N TRP A 661 -13.36 -33.59 -4.83
CA TRP A 661 -13.76 -32.49 -5.71
C TRP A 661 -14.85 -31.61 -5.11
N ILE A 662 -15.94 -32.23 -4.63
CA ILE A 662 -17.06 -31.50 -4.03
C ILE A 662 -16.64 -30.68 -2.80
N PRO A 663 -15.93 -31.25 -1.80
CA PRO A 663 -15.51 -30.47 -0.63
C PRO A 663 -14.51 -29.35 -0.98
N LEU A 664 -13.61 -29.57 -1.95
CA LEU A 664 -12.74 -28.51 -2.48
C LEU A 664 -13.56 -27.36 -3.09
N MET A 665 -14.53 -27.69 -3.96
CA MET A 665 -15.38 -26.70 -4.60
C MET A 665 -16.21 -25.91 -3.59
N GLU A 666 -16.79 -26.56 -2.58
CA GLU A 666 -17.52 -25.88 -1.51
C GLU A 666 -16.63 -24.95 -0.68
N GLU A 667 -15.39 -25.36 -0.37
CA GLU A 667 -14.46 -24.49 0.33
C GLU A 667 -14.18 -23.21 -0.46
N LEU A 668 -13.89 -23.34 -1.76
CA LEU A 668 -13.58 -22.19 -2.61
C LEU A 668 -14.81 -21.32 -2.89
N LEU A 669 -15.99 -21.91 -3.06
CA LEU A 669 -17.26 -21.17 -3.14
C LEU A 669 -17.51 -20.39 -1.85
N GLY A 670 -17.22 -20.97 -0.67
CA GLY A 670 -17.35 -20.31 0.61
C GLY A 670 -16.48 -19.04 0.73
N HIS A 671 -15.26 -19.06 0.19
CA HIS A 671 -14.41 -17.87 0.12
C HIS A 671 -15.03 -16.77 -0.77
N ALA A 672 -15.52 -17.13 -1.96
CA ALA A 672 -16.19 -16.18 -2.85
C ALA A 672 -17.47 -15.60 -2.21
N GLU A 673 -18.25 -16.41 -1.49
CA GLU A 673 -19.47 -15.99 -0.80
C GLU A 673 -19.19 -15.01 0.34
N ALA A 674 -18.12 -15.23 1.09
CA ALA A 674 -17.67 -14.29 2.12
C ALA A 674 -17.30 -12.94 1.51
N ASP A 675 -16.56 -12.93 0.40
CA ASP A 675 -16.14 -11.71 -0.28
C ASP A 675 -17.33 -10.99 -0.96
N TYR A 676 -18.31 -11.73 -1.50
CA TYR A 676 -19.58 -11.15 -1.96
C TYR A 676 -20.36 -10.47 -0.85
N GLN A 677 -20.46 -11.09 0.33
CA GLN A 677 -21.18 -10.51 1.45
C GLN A 677 -20.47 -9.25 1.94
N LEU A 678 -19.15 -9.31 2.06
CA LEU A 678 -18.29 -8.19 2.43
C LEU A 678 -18.53 -6.99 1.50
N ALA A 679 -18.50 -7.22 0.18
CA ALA A 679 -18.80 -6.21 -0.80
C ALA A 679 -20.22 -5.65 -0.67
N PHE A 680 -21.22 -6.52 -0.46
CA PHE A 680 -22.63 -6.14 -0.39
C PHE A 680 -22.92 -5.17 0.77
N ASP A 681 -22.28 -5.37 1.92
CA ASP A 681 -22.44 -4.53 3.11
C ASP A 681 -21.93 -3.09 2.89
N ALA A 682 -21.00 -2.91 1.94
CA ALA A 682 -20.42 -1.60 1.62
C ALA A 682 -21.16 -0.84 0.51
N ILE A 683 -22.08 -1.48 -0.21
CA ILE A 683 -22.85 -0.86 -1.30
C ILE A 683 -23.57 0.43 -0.87
N PRO A 684 -24.15 0.57 0.34
CA PRO A 684 -24.75 1.82 0.78
C PRO A 684 -23.82 3.04 0.75
N ALA A 685 -22.50 2.84 0.84
CA ALA A 685 -21.50 3.89 0.81
C ALA A 685 -21.17 4.40 -0.61
N LEU A 686 -21.61 3.70 -1.66
CA LEU A 686 -21.44 4.13 -3.05
C LEU A 686 -22.41 5.26 -3.42
N PRO A 687 -22.13 6.07 -4.46
CA PRO A 687 -23.08 7.03 -5.02
C PRO A 687 -24.44 6.39 -5.34
N VAL A 688 -25.54 7.11 -5.09
CA VAL A 688 -26.91 6.56 -5.15
C VAL A 688 -27.22 5.87 -6.49
N PHE A 689 -26.73 6.42 -7.60
CA PHE A 689 -26.91 5.83 -8.94
C PHE A 689 -26.16 4.50 -9.12
N PHE A 690 -25.08 4.30 -8.38
CA PHE A 690 -24.18 3.14 -8.50
C PHE A 690 -24.65 1.95 -7.65
N GLN A 691 -25.35 2.21 -6.55
CA GLN A 691 -25.72 1.18 -5.56
C GLN A 691 -26.58 0.04 -6.13
N ARG A 692 -27.68 0.39 -6.84
CA ARG A 692 -28.62 -0.61 -7.36
C ARG A 692 -27.97 -1.49 -8.44
N PRO A 693 -27.27 -0.95 -9.46
CA PRO A 693 -26.52 -1.76 -10.41
C PRO A 693 -25.55 -2.73 -9.73
N VAL A 694 -24.73 -2.26 -8.78
CA VAL A 694 -23.72 -3.10 -8.11
C VAL A 694 -24.38 -4.19 -7.27
N ALA A 695 -25.43 -3.87 -6.52
CA ALA A 695 -26.15 -4.87 -5.72
C ALA A 695 -26.73 -5.99 -6.59
N VAL A 696 -27.34 -5.62 -7.72
CA VAL A 696 -27.89 -6.59 -8.67
C VAL A 696 -26.77 -7.39 -9.33
N ALA A 697 -25.67 -6.76 -9.75
CA ALA A 697 -24.53 -7.45 -10.33
C ALA A 697 -23.96 -8.49 -9.35
N ALA A 698 -23.65 -8.10 -8.11
CA ALA A 698 -23.09 -8.98 -7.09
C ALA A 698 -23.98 -10.21 -6.83
N ARG A 699 -25.27 -10.01 -6.59
CA ARG A 699 -26.19 -11.12 -6.27
C ARG A 699 -26.54 -12.00 -7.48
N VAL A 700 -26.63 -11.42 -8.68
CA VAL A 700 -26.88 -12.21 -9.89
C VAL A 700 -25.66 -13.05 -10.27
N TYR A 701 -24.45 -12.51 -10.08
CA TYR A 701 -23.21 -13.24 -10.34
C TYR A 701 -22.98 -14.34 -9.30
N GLY A 702 -23.10 -14.02 -8.01
CA GLY A 702 -23.01 -15.03 -6.93
C GLY A 702 -24.09 -16.12 -7.02
N GLY A 703 -25.21 -15.86 -7.72
CA GLY A 703 -26.20 -16.88 -8.05
C GLY A 703 -25.70 -18.01 -8.94
N ILE A 704 -24.52 -17.90 -9.55
CA ILE A 704 -23.86 -18.99 -10.28
C ILE A 704 -23.51 -20.14 -9.33
N HIS A 705 -23.22 -19.86 -8.05
CA HIS A 705 -22.87 -20.89 -7.07
C HIS A 705 -23.99 -21.91 -6.89
N ASP A 706 -25.25 -21.44 -6.79
CA ASP A 706 -26.43 -22.30 -6.74
C ASP A 706 -26.56 -23.18 -7.99
N GLU A 707 -26.15 -22.68 -9.16
CA GLU A 707 -26.19 -23.45 -10.41
C GLU A 707 -25.06 -24.49 -10.48
N ILE A 708 -23.87 -24.17 -9.95
CA ILE A 708 -22.78 -25.14 -9.76
C ILE A 708 -23.24 -26.28 -8.85
N ARG A 709 -23.84 -25.95 -7.70
CA ARG A 709 -24.39 -26.93 -6.74
C ARG A 709 -25.48 -27.80 -7.36
N LYS A 710 -26.43 -27.20 -8.10
CA LYS A 710 -27.51 -27.94 -8.79
C LYS A 710 -27.00 -28.89 -9.87
N ASN A 711 -25.88 -28.56 -10.49
CA ASN A 711 -25.23 -29.43 -11.47
C ASN A 711 -24.36 -30.52 -10.82
N GLY A 712 -24.41 -30.67 -9.49
CA GLY A 712 -23.60 -31.65 -8.78
C GLY A 712 -22.10 -31.36 -8.86
N TYR A 713 -21.72 -30.07 -8.96
CA TYR A 713 -20.32 -29.60 -9.04
C TYR A 713 -19.55 -30.04 -10.29
N ASP A 714 -20.23 -30.56 -11.31
CA ASP A 714 -19.61 -30.89 -12.60
C ASP A 714 -19.30 -29.60 -13.40
N THR A 715 -18.18 -28.95 -13.09
CA THR A 715 -17.66 -27.78 -13.81
C THR A 715 -16.55 -28.14 -14.80
N LEU A 716 -16.28 -29.44 -14.94
CA LEU A 716 -15.32 -30.00 -15.90
C LEU A 716 -15.95 -30.21 -17.28
N THR A 717 -17.22 -30.63 -17.32
CA THR A 717 -17.90 -30.90 -18.61
C THR A 717 -19.03 -29.94 -18.92
N ARG A 718 -19.54 -29.23 -17.90
CA ARG A 718 -20.70 -28.36 -18.02
C ARG A 718 -20.41 -26.99 -17.42
N ARG A 719 -20.76 -25.95 -18.18
CA ARG A 719 -20.69 -24.57 -17.71
C ARG A 719 -21.96 -24.21 -16.93
N ALA A 720 -21.83 -23.66 -15.72
CA ALA A 720 -22.99 -23.20 -14.94
C ALA A 720 -23.42 -21.78 -15.33
N TRP A 721 -24.71 -21.52 -15.57
CA TRP A 721 -25.20 -20.17 -15.86
C TRP A 721 -26.56 -19.88 -15.21
N THR A 722 -26.77 -18.62 -14.82
CA THR A 722 -28.07 -18.19 -14.30
C THR A 722 -29.06 -17.93 -15.44
N ARG A 723 -30.20 -18.63 -15.40
CA ARG A 723 -31.33 -18.43 -16.34
C ARG A 723 -32.04 -17.09 -16.08
N PHE A 724 -32.72 -16.55 -17.08
CA PHE A 724 -33.39 -15.25 -16.98
C PHE A 724 -34.38 -15.12 -15.80
N PRO A 725 -35.25 -16.11 -15.50
CA PRO A 725 -36.12 -16.05 -14.31
C PRO A 725 -35.33 -16.01 -13.00
N THR A 726 -34.22 -16.74 -12.92
CA THR A 726 -33.30 -16.72 -11.78
C THR A 726 -32.67 -15.35 -11.61
N LYS A 727 -32.23 -14.71 -12.70
CA LYS A 727 -31.68 -13.34 -12.70
C LYS A 727 -32.69 -12.32 -12.18
N LEU A 728 -33.96 -12.41 -12.62
CA LEU A 728 -35.03 -11.54 -12.11
C LEU A 728 -35.27 -11.72 -10.61
N ARG A 729 -35.37 -12.98 -10.14
CA ARG A 729 -35.56 -13.30 -8.72
C ARG A 729 -34.40 -12.79 -7.86
N LEU A 730 -33.16 -13.03 -8.29
CA LEU A 730 -31.94 -12.58 -7.60
C LEU A 730 -31.83 -11.06 -7.60
N GLY A 731 -32.12 -10.40 -8.73
CA GLY A 731 -32.15 -8.94 -8.82
C GLY A 731 -33.20 -8.31 -7.89
N ALA A 732 -34.41 -8.86 -7.85
CA ALA A 732 -35.46 -8.40 -6.94
C ALA A 732 -35.04 -8.58 -5.47
N ARG A 733 -34.46 -9.73 -5.12
CA ARG A 733 -33.91 -10.00 -3.78
C ARG A 733 -32.81 -8.99 -3.42
N ALA A 734 -31.88 -8.73 -4.32
CA ALA A 734 -30.78 -7.77 -4.13
C ALA A 734 -31.31 -6.37 -3.80
N LEU A 735 -32.34 -5.91 -4.52
CA LEU A 735 -32.94 -4.59 -4.27
C LEU A 735 -33.68 -4.52 -2.93
N LEU A 736 -34.36 -5.60 -2.52
CA LEU A 736 -35.01 -5.68 -1.21
C LEU A 736 -33.98 -5.68 -0.07
N GLU A 737 -32.90 -6.43 -0.25
CA GLU A 737 -31.80 -6.52 0.71
C GLU A 737 -31.08 -5.18 0.86
N LEU A 738 -30.72 -4.52 -0.25
CA LEU A 738 -30.13 -3.18 -0.25
C LEU A 738 -31.00 -2.17 0.49
N ARG A 739 -32.33 -2.25 0.36
CA ARG A 739 -33.26 -1.39 1.12
C ARG A 739 -33.18 -1.64 2.63
N ARG A 740 -32.98 -2.89 3.07
CA ARG A 740 -32.81 -3.24 4.49
C ARG A 740 -31.46 -2.77 5.00
N THR A 741 -30.38 -3.03 4.27
CA THR A 741 -29.01 -2.62 4.63
C THR A 741 -28.89 -1.10 4.73
N ARG A 742 -29.52 -0.34 3.82
CA ARG A 742 -29.59 1.14 3.89
C ARG A 742 -30.27 1.66 5.18
N ARG A 743 -31.34 0.99 5.63
CA ARG A 743 -32.04 1.38 6.87
C ARG A 743 -31.15 1.17 8.09
N GLY A 744 -30.39 0.07 8.14
CA GLY A 744 -29.41 -0.19 9.19
C GLY A 744 -28.20 0.75 9.16
N PHE A 745 -27.74 1.14 7.96
CA PHE A 745 -26.64 2.08 7.77
C PHE A 745 -26.98 3.50 8.28
N THR A 746 -28.24 3.93 8.07
CA THR A 746 -28.72 5.27 8.49
C THR A 746 -29.10 5.34 9.97
N SER A 747 -29.49 4.24 10.60
CA SER A 747 -29.91 4.20 12.01
C SER A 747 -28.76 4.08 13.02
N SER A 748 -27.59 3.59 12.60
CA SER A 748 -26.54 3.15 13.54
C SER A 748 -25.33 4.09 13.59
N GLY A 749 -25.18 5.03 12.64
CA GLY A 749 -23.96 5.85 12.53
C GLY A 749 -22.67 5.04 12.42
N GLU A 750 -22.76 3.72 12.19
CA GLU A 750 -21.63 2.79 12.17
C GLU A 750 -20.83 3.04 10.89
N ALA A 751 -19.63 3.60 11.05
CA ALA A 751 -18.57 3.45 10.06
C ALA A 751 -18.42 1.94 9.75
N LEU A 752 -18.34 1.58 8.47
CA LEU A 752 -18.07 0.23 7.99
C LEU A 752 -17.05 -0.46 8.91
N ARG A 753 -17.45 -1.52 9.61
CA ARG A 753 -16.60 -2.18 10.62
C ARG A 753 -15.24 -2.54 9.99
N PRO A 754 -14.10 -2.21 10.63
CA PRO A 754 -12.80 -2.66 10.17
C PRO A 754 -12.76 -4.20 10.21
N PHE A 755 -12.28 -4.82 9.14
CA PHE A 755 -12.14 -6.27 9.04
C PHE A 755 -10.73 -6.70 9.46
N ALA A 756 -10.62 -7.95 9.91
CA ALA A 756 -9.35 -8.67 10.05
C ALA A 756 -8.64 -8.79 8.68
N PRO A 757 -7.31 -8.90 8.66
CA PRO A 757 -6.53 -8.77 7.44
C PRO A 757 -6.51 -10.09 6.67
N ILE A 758 -6.61 -9.99 5.35
CA ILE A 758 -6.36 -11.09 4.42
C ILE A 758 -4.84 -11.34 4.39
N ALA A 759 -4.43 -12.61 4.40
CA ALA A 759 -3.02 -12.99 4.28
C ALA A 759 -2.40 -12.36 3.02
N PRO A 760 -1.19 -11.80 3.11
CA PRO A 760 -0.55 -11.13 1.99
C PRO A 760 -0.12 -12.12 0.93
N LEU A 761 -0.09 -11.62 -0.31
CA LEU A 761 0.38 -12.29 -1.51
C LEU A 761 1.74 -12.96 -1.28
N PRO A 762 1.93 -14.24 -1.68
CA PRO A 762 3.22 -14.89 -1.58
C PRO A 762 4.21 -14.19 -2.53
N PRO A 763 5.49 -14.10 -2.14
CA PRO A 763 6.54 -13.36 -2.85
C PRO A 763 6.84 -13.86 -4.28
N ALA A 764 6.17 -14.92 -4.75
CA ALA A 764 6.28 -15.43 -6.11
C ALA A 764 5.61 -14.53 -7.16
N VAL A 765 4.60 -13.72 -6.79
CA VAL A 765 3.84 -12.85 -7.73
C VAL A 765 4.57 -11.51 -8.03
N LEU A 766 5.75 -11.29 -7.44
CA LEU A 766 6.59 -10.10 -7.64
C LEU A 766 7.87 -10.38 -8.45
N ARG A 767 8.09 -11.63 -8.86
CA ARG A 767 9.23 -12.04 -9.68
C ARG A 767 8.77 -12.25 -11.12
N GLY A 768 8.83 -11.20 -11.92
CA GLY A 768 8.84 -11.29 -13.37
C GLY A 768 10.28 -11.18 -13.86
N GLY A 769 10.87 -12.31 -14.20
CA GLY A 769 12.16 -12.49 -14.85
C GLY A 769 12.27 -13.99 -15.14
N PRO A 770 12.79 -14.40 -16.30
CA PRO A 770 12.67 -15.77 -16.81
C PRO A 770 13.08 -16.86 -15.83
#